data_AF-A0A1E5MKN8-F1
#
_entry.id   AF-A0A1E5MKN8-F1
#
_cell.length_a   1.000
_cell.length_b   1.000
_cell.length_c   1.000
_cell.angle_alpha   90.00
_cell.angle_beta   90.00
_cell.angle_gamma   90.00
#
_symmetry.space_group_name_H-M   'P 1'
#
loop_
_entity.id
_entity.type
_entity.pdbx_description
1 polymer ?
#
loop_
_entity_poly.entity_id
_entity_poly.type
_entity_poly.pdbx_seq_one_letter_code
_entity_poly.pdbx_strand_id
1 'polypeptide(L)'
;MSVGRLPQLVEIQGLRGVAVLSVVLDHALGYPTGGFLGVDVFFVISGFVIMRQLLAERRTSGRIDLLAFARRRVRRLAPAAVVTVLVTFTLASLLAGNGQRRDIQLDALASLLGLANWRFALQQVDYFGRESTPSPFRHFWSLGVEEQFYVFLPLVVVAVLASGKLTVRRPVLCCILAGGAIASVVWSAVATSTSATAAYFDTGARAWELLVGVLVALAVDRGLRDRPTLREVGVVLGAALIVATVVLGREDQGVPVPLAIPAVIGCALVISAVATGRSRAAAALRVVPLVRLGDASYSVYLWHWPVIVLLPQIVPTPPLVLAVAGVAVGVASNLLIERRSRPAFRMGLVFLLLATDVVSVTSAIDRVRPTSEVVQALDDSVDSETTSQPADAVRNDRRRALAQGLTARSWPSDLSPSFDEVAAPGYQEHLIAGDGWGGSLHCGDRGEQWTGSACQWGPEDGAEVLVVGDSTGVFTMPGWRAAALASGSRLRVRAAARYGCPFIDLRLPSAPTACDGHNERVEEHLRSKRYDAVVITNRFWVSSDTDMKDVSEQEYGDALERQIAKIRDRVGTVVVAPPPPPGPPLATCKSSGHPLDCASKLENVDRQLRRVRSAANNQVIEENELWCLAGVCPALSGGQLSRIDVTHASPTFSEAAGPALARALGALGVPDSGSPSSGDAGEPGDASEPGGEPADAR
;
A
#
# COMPACT_ATOMS: atom_id res chain seq x y z
N MET A 1 -18.60 -32.67 34.80
CA MET A 1 -19.42 -31.60 35.41
C MET A 1 -19.25 -30.33 34.59
N SER A 2 -20.29 -29.89 33.88
CA SER A 2 -20.19 -28.63 33.11
C SER A 2 -20.16 -27.45 34.07
N VAL A 3 -19.11 -26.64 34.00
CA VAL A 3 -19.11 -25.29 34.59
C VAL A 3 -20.38 -24.59 34.09
N GLY A 4 -21.30 -24.24 34.99
CA GLY A 4 -22.54 -23.54 34.63
C GLY A 4 -22.20 -22.27 33.84
N ARG A 5 -22.91 -22.01 32.74
CA ARG A 5 -22.69 -20.79 31.95
C ARG A 5 -22.92 -19.59 32.85
N LEU A 6 -21.91 -18.72 32.99
CA LEU A 6 -22.09 -17.43 33.66
C LEU A 6 -23.22 -16.65 32.97
N PRO A 7 -24.05 -15.91 33.71
CA PRO A 7 -25.07 -15.05 33.11
C PRO A 7 -24.43 -14.09 32.10
N GLN A 8 -24.95 -14.10 30.88
CA GLN A 8 -24.50 -13.18 29.82
C GLN A 8 -24.96 -11.77 30.17
N LEU A 9 -24.02 -10.83 30.23
CA LEU A 9 -24.34 -9.41 30.39
C LEU A 9 -24.72 -8.87 29.00
N VAL A 10 -26.00 -8.59 28.79
CA VAL A 10 -26.56 -8.20 27.49
C VAL A 10 -25.97 -6.87 27.03
N GLU A 11 -25.77 -5.95 27.99
CA GLU A 11 -25.18 -4.63 27.77
C GLU A 11 -23.74 -4.72 27.22
N ILE A 12 -22.98 -5.76 27.60
CA ILE A 12 -21.64 -5.99 27.04
C ILE A 12 -21.73 -6.43 25.57
N GLN A 13 -22.76 -7.18 25.18
CA GLN A 13 -22.97 -7.48 23.76
C GLN A 13 -23.33 -6.21 22.99
N GLY A 14 -24.20 -5.36 23.56
CA GLY A 14 -24.47 -4.05 22.98
C GLY A 14 -23.20 -3.24 22.75
N LEU A 15 -22.33 -3.18 23.76
CA LEU A 15 -21.07 -2.44 23.69
C LEU A 15 -20.12 -3.01 22.62
N ARG A 16 -20.04 -4.34 22.49
CA ARG A 16 -19.32 -5.01 21.38
C ARG A 16 -19.92 -4.66 20.02
N GLY A 17 -21.24 -4.54 19.94
CA GLY A 17 -21.95 -4.12 18.73
C GLY A 17 -21.58 -2.69 18.32
N VAL A 18 -21.49 -1.76 19.27
CA VAL A 18 -21.04 -0.38 19.01
C VAL A 18 -19.59 -0.40 18.51
N ALA A 19 -18.71 -1.09 19.24
CA ALA A 19 -17.29 -1.15 18.93
C ALA A 19 -17.00 -1.70 17.51
N VAL A 20 -17.62 -2.82 17.12
CA VAL A 20 -17.41 -3.38 15.77
C VAL A 20 -18.01 -2.48 14.69
N LEU A 21 -19.17 -1.86 14.95
CA LEU A 21 -19.78 -0.97 13.98
C LEU A 21 -18.90 0.24 13.70
N SER A 22 -18.33 0.86 14.75
CA SER A 22 -17.38 1.97 14.59
C SER A 22 -16.17 1.58 13.73
N VAL A 23 -15.58 0.41 13.97
CA VAL A 23 -14.44 -0.09 13.18
C VAL A 23 -14.82 -0.31 11.72
N VAL A 24 -15.96 -0.95 11.45
CA VAL A 24 -16.38 -1.22 10.07
C VAL A 24 -16.68 0.07 9.32
N LEU A 25 -17.35 1.03 9.95
CA LEU A 25 -17.67 2.31 9.33
C LEU A 25 -16.41 3.13 9.05
N ASP A 26 -15.47 3.17 9.99
CA ASP A 26 -14.18 3.83 9.80
C ASP A 26 -13.37 3.22 8.65
N HIS A 27 -13.16 1.91 8.66
CA HIS A 27 -12.40 1.24 7.60
C HIS A 27 -13.05 1.33 6.21
N ALA A 28 -14.39 1.34 6.14
CA ALA A 28 -15.09 1.37 4.86
C ALA A 28 -15.33 2.80 4.35
N LEU A 29 -15.72 3.73 5.23
CA LEU A 29 -16.17 5.09 4.88
C LEU A 29 -15.15 6.19 5.24
N GLY A 30 -14.14 5.89 6.06
CA GLY A 30 -13.26 6.89 6.70
C GLY A 30 -13.96 7.72 7.77
N TYR A 31 -15.15 7.31 8.23
CA TYR A 31 -15.92 8.02 9.25
C TYR A 31 -16.71 7.04 10.13
N PRO A 32 -16.76 7.25 11.46
CA PRO A 32 -16.11 8.33 12.20
C PRO A 32 -14.59 8.11 12.30
N THR A 33 -13.79 9.17 12.24
CA THR A 33 -12.32 9.10 12.05
C THR A 33 -11.54 8.40 13.16
N GLY A 34 -12.15 8.24 14.34
CA GLY A 34 -11.60 7.47 15.45
C GLY A 34 -12.24 6.08 15.57
N GLY A 35 -12.94 5.59 14.56
CA GLY A 35 -13.70 4.34 14.66
C GLY A 35 -12.82 3.10 14.80
N PHE A 36 -11.58 3.14 14.30
CA PHE A 36 -10.55 2.11 14.58
C PHE A 36 -10.31 1.91 16.09
N LEU A 37 -10.53 2.93 16.92
CA LEU A 37 -10.40 2.86 18.39
C LEU A 37 -11.51 2.05 19.07
N GLY A 38 -12.46 1.52 18.29
CA GLY A 38 -13.36 0.47 18.74
C GLY A 38 -12.61 -0.80 19.18
N VAL A 39 -11.39 -1.02 18.68
CA VAL A 39 -10.54 -2.15 19.11
C VAL A 39 -10.13 -2.05 20.58
N ASP A 40 -9.88 -0.86 21.10
CA ASP A 40 -9.47 -0.64 22.50
C ASP A 40 -10.64 -0.98 23.45
N VAL A 41 -11.88 -0.72 23.02
CA VAL A 41 -13.09 -1.17 23.72
C VAL A 41 -13.16 -2.70 23.74
N PHE A 42 -12.81 -3.38 22.64
CA PHE A 42 -12.72 -4.85 22.61
C PHE A 42 -11.67 -5.39 23.57
N PHE A 43 -10.48 -4.81 23.63
CA PHE A 43 -9.41 -5.24 24.54
C PHE A 43 -9.84 -5.18 26.00
N VAL A 44 -10.50 -4.09 26.43
CA VAL A 44 -11.03 -3.99 27.80
C VAL A 44 -12.11 -5.06 28.08
N ILE A 45 -13.03 -5.27 27.14
CA ILE A 45 -14.08 -6.31 27.26
C ILE A 45 -13.44 -7.70 27.35
N SER A 46 -12.45 -7.98 26.50
CA SER A 46 -11.71 -9.24 26.43
C SER A 46 -11.02 -9.56 27.75
N GLY A 47 -10.30 -8.60 28.33
CA GLY A 47 -9.68 -8.71 29.65
C GLY A 47 -10.70 -8.99 30.78
N PHE A 48 -11.83 -8.28 30.76
CA PHE A 48 -12.90 -8.47 31.75
C PHE A 48 -13.53 -9.87 31.67
N VAL A 49 -13.89 -10.32 30.47
CA VAL A 49 -14.57 -11.61 30.24
C VAL A 49 -13.64 -12.75 30.61
N ILE A 50 -12.38 -12.70 30.18
CA ILE A 50 -11.45 -13.80 30.42
C ILE A 50 -11.14 -13.97 31.91
N MET A 51 -10.95 -12.86 32.63
CA MET A 51 -10.70 -12.92 34.07
C MET A 51 -11.92 -13.43 34.84
N ARG A 52 -13.13 -13.01 34.47
CA ARG A 52 -14.37 -13.57 35.05
C ARG A 52 -14.48 -15.08 34.84
N GLN A 53 -14.08 -15.58 33.68
CA GLN A 53 -14.09 -17.01 33.41
C GLN A 53 -13.10 -17.77 34.30
N LEU A 54 -11.87 -17.27 34.45
CA LEU A 54 -10.85 -17.85 35.34
C LEU A 54 -11.29 -17.85 36.82
N LEU A 55 -11.87 -16.75 37.29
CA LEU A 55 -12.39 -16.64 38.65
C LEU A 55 -13.57 -17.59 38.90
N ALA A 56 -14.48 -17.73 37.94
CA ALA A 56 -15.61 -18.66 38.04
C ALA A 56 -15.16 -20.12 38.04
N GLU A 57 -14.19 -20.50 37.21
CA GLU A 57 -13.59 -21.83 37.22
C GLU A 57 -12.92 -22.10 38.56
N ARG A 58 -12.07 -21.19 39.06
CA ARG A 58 -11.43 -21.35 40.37
C ARG A 58 -12.43 -21.52 41.51
N ARG A 59 -13.56 -20.79 41.49
CA ARG A 59 -14.63 -20.92 42.50
C ARG A 59 -15.34 -22.27 42.45
N THR A 60 -15.56 -22.81 41.25
CA THR A 60 -16.33 -24.03 41.06
C THR A 60 -15.48 -25.30 41.20
N SER A 61 -14.26 -25.33 40.66
CA SER A 61 -13.37 -26.51 40.67
C SER A 61 -12.21 -26.42 41.65
N GLY A 62 -12.02 -25.29 42.34
CA GLY A 62 -10.89 -25.07 43.27
C GLY A 62 -9.52 -24.91 42.59
N ARG A 63 -9.43 -25.15 41.28
CA ARG A 63 -8.23 -25.01 40.44
C ARG A 63 -8.60 -24.50 39.05
N ILE A 64 -7.64 -23.89 38.37
CA ILE A 64 -7.77 -23.46 36.96
C ILE A 64 -7.07 -24.53 36.11
N ASP A 65 -7.79 -25.11 35.16
CA ASP A 65 -7.23 -26.08 34.21
C ASP A 65 -6.85 -25.34 32.93
N LEU A 66 -5.56 -25.04 32.77
CA LEU A 66 -5.02 -24.30 31.63
C LEU A 66 -5.29 -24.99 30.30
N LEU A 67 -5.23 -26.33 30.26
CA LEU A 67 -5.43 -27.09 29.04
C LEU A 67 -6.91 -27.11 28.65
N ALA A 68 -7.81 -27.29 29.62
CA ALA A 68 -9.25 -27.21 29.38
C ALA A 68 -9.66 -25.78 28.98
N PHE A 69 -9.07 -24.75 29.58
CA PHE A 69 -9.25 -23.36 29.21
C PHE A 69 -8.83 -23.10 27.76
N ALA A 70 -7.60 -23.46 27.39
CA ALA A 70 -7.09 -23.30 26.02
C ALA A 70 -7.97 -24.05 25.00
N ARG A 71 -8.37 -25.29 25.30
CA ARG A 71 -9.26 -26.08 24.42
C ARG A 71 -10.63 -25.42 24.21
N ARG A 72 -11.23 -24.85 25.26
CA ARG A 72 -12.52 -24.13 25.13
C ARG A 72 -12.37 -22.89 24.26
N ARG A 73 -11.26 -22.17 24.38
CA ARG A 73 -10.99 -20.96 23.60
C ARG A 73 -10.75 -21.28 22.13
N VAL A 74 -9.87 -22.23 21.83
CA VAL A 74 -9.59 -22.70 20.46
C VAL A 74 -10.87 -23.19 19.78
N ARG A 75 -11.68 -24.03 20.44
CA ARG A 75 -12.95 -24.51 19.86
C ARG A 75 -13.97 -23.41 19.57
N ARG A 76 -13.85 -22.27 20.25
CA ARG A 76 -14.74 -21.13 20.05
C ARG A 76 -14.25 -20.20 18.93
N LEU A 77 -12.96 -19.89 18.89
CA LEU A 77 -12.40 -18.87 18.00
C LEU A 77 -11.91 -19.45 16.67
N ALA A 78 -11.16 -20.55 16.72
CA ALA A 78 -10.42 -21.06 15.56
C ALA A 78 -11.28 -21.41 14.33
N PRO A 79 -12.51 -21.98 14.43
CA PRO A 79 -13.28 -22.33 13.25
C PRO A 79 -13.57 -21.15 12.31
N ALA A 80 -14.03 -20.02 12.84
CA ALA A 80 -14.35 -18.84 12.03
C ALA A 80 -13.08 -18.16 11.52
N ALA A 81 -12.03 -18.04 12.34
CA ALA A 81 -10.74 -17.49 11.92
C ALA A 81 -10.13 -18.30 10.76
N VAL A 82 -10.12 -19.62 10.86
CA VAL A 82 -9.56 -20.50 9.82
C VAL A 82 -10.30 -20.38 8.51
N VAL A 83 -11.63 -20.42 8.52
CA VAL A 83 -12.40 -20.29 7.28
C VAL A 83 -12.16 -18.91 6.64
N THR A 84 -12.13 -17.86 7.45
CA THR A 84 -11.81 -16.51 6.98
C THR A 84 -10.41 -16.48 6.35
N VAL A 85 -9.40 -17.04 7.04
CA VAL A 85 -8.03 -17.04 6.54
C VAL A 85 -7.91 -17.81 5.24
N LEU A 86 -8.49 -19.02 5.15
CA LEU A 86 -8.44 -19.83 3.94
C LEU A 86 -9.07 -19.11 2.76
N VAL A 87 -10.33 -18.66 2.90
CA VAL A 87 -11.02 -17.96 1.81
C VAL A 87 -10.31 -16.68 1.41
N THR A 88 -9.84 -15.89 2.39
CA THR A 88 -9.08 -14.67 2.12
C THR A 88 -7.76 -14.98 1.43
N PHE A 89 -7.06 -16.04 1.84
CA PHE A 89 -5.81 -16.47 1.23
C PHE A 89 -6.02 -16.92 -0.22
N THR A 90 -7.04 -17.74 -0.49
CA THR A 90 -7.38 -18.17 -1.84
C THR A 90 -7.68 -16.97 -2.72
N LEU A 91 -8.61 -16.09 -2.30
CA LEU A 91 -9.02 -14.93 -3.10
C LEU A 91 -7.86 -13.95 -3.31
N ALA A 92 -7.12 -13.61 -2.25
CA ALA A 92 -5.98 -12.70 -2.34
C ALA A 92 -4.89 -13.26 -3.26
N SER A 93 -4.60 -14.57 -3.19
CA SER A 93 -3.59 -15.18 -4.05
C SER A 93 -3.99 -15.26 -5.53
N LEU A 94 -5.29 -15.38 -5.81
CA LEU A 94 -5.84 -15.34 -7.17
C LEU A 94 -5.82 -13.92 -7.76
N LEU A 95 -6.02 -12.90 -6.91
CA LEU A 95 -6.00 -11.49 -7.32
C LEU A 95 -4.58 -10.90 -7.35
N ALA A 96 -3.65 -11.46 -6.56
CA ALA A 96 -2.30 -10.94 -6.43
C ALA A 96 -1.38 -11.32 -7.59
N GLY A 97 -0.57 -10.33 -8.01
CA GLY A 97 0.60 -10.55 -8.85
C GLY A 97 1.60 -11.52 -8.20
N ASN A 98 2.41 -12.20 -9.01
CA ASN A 98 3.29 -13.28 -8.52
C ASN A 98 4.24 -12.82 -7.38
N GLY A 99 4.71 -11.57 -7.40
CA GLY A 99 5.62 -11.01 -6.39
C GLY A 99 5.01 -10.83 -4.98
N GLN A 100 3.68 -10.67 -4.85
CA GLN A 100 3.02 -10.43 -3.55
C GLN A 100 2.65 -11.73 -2.81
N ARG A 101 2.77 -12.89 -3.45
CA ARG A 101 2.25 -14.15 -2.93
C ARG A 101 2.96 -14.65 -1.68
N ARG A 102 4.28 -14.50 -1.63
CA ARG A 102 5.06 -14.93 -0.47
C ARG A 102 4.65 -14.14 0.77
N ASP A 103 4.41 -12.83 0.61
CA ASP A 103 3.95 -12.01 1.72
C ASP A 103 2.53 -12.36 2.15
N ILE A 104 1.61 -12.58 1.22
CA ILE A 104 0.24 -13.06 1.52
C ILE A 104 0.27 -14.40 2.28
N GLN A 105 1.14 -15.33 1.89
CA GLN A 105 1.32 -16.62 2.58
C GLN A 105 1.81 -16.43 4.02
N LEU A 106 2.84 -15.61 4.20
CA LEU A 106 3.41 -15.35 5.51
C LEU A 106 2.44 -14.55 6.41
N ASP A 107 1.66 -13.64 5.85
CA ASP A 107 0.60 -12.89 6.54
C ASP A 107 -0.51 -13.83 7.03
N ALA A 108 -0.98 -14.74 6.16
CA ALA A 108 -1.98 -15.75 6.49
C ALA A 108 -1.47 -16.68 7.59
N LEU A 109 -0.22 -17.15 7.49
CA LEU A 109 0.40 -18.00 8.50
C LEU A 109 0.55 -17.27 9.85
N ALA A 110 1.06 -16.04 9.84
CA ALA A 110 1.20 -15.23 11.04
C ALA A 110 -0.16 -14.96 11.70
N SER A 111 -1.21 -14.76 10.90
CA SER A 111 -2.59 -14.59 11.38
C SER A 111 -3.13 -15.84 12.08
N LEU A 112 -2.84 -17.04 11.56
CA LEU A 112 -3.24 -18.31 12.19
C LEU A 112 -2.45 -18.64 13.46
N LEU A 113 -1.20 -18.18 13.55
CA LEU A 113 -0.32 -18.41 14.70
C LEU A 113 -0.47 -17.36 15.80
N GLY A 114 -1.31 -16.33 15.61
CA GLY A 114 -1.46 -15.22 16.55
C GLY A 114 -0.22 -14.30 16.61
N LEU A 115 0.53 -14.23 15.51
CA LEU A 115 1.78 -13.46 15.35
C LEU A 115 1.69 -12.34 14.31
N ALA A 116 0.49 -12.10 13.75
CA ALA A 116 0.27 -11.06 12.73
C ALA A 116 0.76 -9.68 13.18
N ASN A 117 0.56 -9.32 14.46
CA ASN A 117 0.98 -8.04 14.99
C ASN A 117 2.50 -7.82 14.91
N TRP A 118 3.29 -8.83 15.29
CA TRP A 118 4.76 -8.74 15.19
C TRP A 118 5.24 -8.76 13.75
N ARG A 119 4.57 -9.50 12.86
CA ARG A 119 4.89 -9.48 11.44
C ARG A 119 4.73 -8.08 10.85
N PHE A 120 3.60 -7.41 11.12
CA PHE A 120 3.35 -6.06 10.60
C PHE A 120 4.21 -5.00 11.29
N ALA A 121 4.53 -5.17 12.59
CA ALA A 121 5.48 -4.31 13.29
C ALA A 121 6.89 -4.38 12.67
N LEU A 122 7.39 -5.60 12.39
CA LEU A 122 8.73 -5.80 11.80
C LEU A 122 8.82 -5.32 10.35
N GLN A 123 7.74 -5.43 9.59
CA GLN A 123 7.65 -4.88 8.24
C GLN A 123 7.52 -3.35 8.22
N GLN A 124 7.39 -2.69 9.38
CA GLN A 124 7.10 -1.26 9.48
C GLN A 124 5.91 -0.85 8.60
N VAL A 125 4.89 -1.72 8.49
CA VAL A 125 3.71 -1.46 7.67
C VAL A 125 3.05 -0.21 8.18
N ASP A 126 2.98 0.83 7.35
CA ASP A 126 2.22 2.01 7.72
C ASP A 126 0.73 1.66 7.80
N TYR A 127 0.25 1.50 9.03
CA TYR A 127 -1.13 1.12 9.30
C TYR A 127 -2.08 2.23 8.81
N PHE A 128 -1.62 3.48 8.86
CA PHE A 128 -2.34 4.72 8.56
C PHE A 128 -1.92 5.35 7.22
N GLY A 129 -0.89 4.79 6.58
CA GLY A 129 -0.30 5.28 5.34
C GLY A 129 -1.15 5.07 4.10
N ARG A 130 -0.90 5.89 3.09
CA ARG A 130 -1.59 5.90 1.78
C ARG A 130 -0.93 5.00 0.72
N GLU A 131 0.14 4.28 1.04
CA GLU A 131 0.88 3.49 0.04
C GLU A 131 0.50 2.00 0.00
N SER A 132 0.28 1.52 -1.22
CA SER A 132 -0.02 0.15 -1.65
C SER A 132 -1.30 -0.48 -1.08
N THR A 133 -1.89 -1.40 -1.84
CA THR A 133 -3.03 -2.20 -1.40
C THR A 133 -2.69 -2.92 -0.09
N PRO A 134 -3.37 -2.60 1.02
CA PRO A 134 -2.97 -3.12 2.32
C PRO A 134 -3.19 -4.64 2.38
N SER A 135 -2.40 -5.34 3.21
CA SER A 135 -2.59 -6.78 3.41
C SER A 135 -4.04 -7.09 3.79
N PRO A 136 -4.70 -8.08 3.15
CA PRO A 136 -6.07 -8.46 3.49
C PRO A 136 -6.15 -9.16 4.87
N PHE A 137 -5.01 -9.42 5.49
CA PHE A 137 -4.90 -9.95 6.85
C PHE A 137 -4.54 -8.91 7.90
N ARG A 138 -4.35 -7.63 7.52
CA ARG A 138 -3.84 -6.58 8.42
C ARG A 138 -4.55 -6.56 9.78
N HIS A 139 -5.89 -6.57 9.77
CA HIS A 139 -6.73 -6.53 10.98
C HIS A 139 -6.50 -7.69 11.99
N PHE A 140 -5.86 -8.80 11.62
CA PHE A 140 -5.54 -9.89 12.56
C PHE A 140 -4.50 -9.50 13.63
N TRP A 141 -3.84 -8.35 13.49
CA TRP A 141 -2.91 -7.86 14.49
C TRP A 141 -3.54 -7.79 15.89
N SER A 142 -4.78 -7.30 15.99
CA SER A 142 -5.45 -7.12 17.28
C SER A 142 -5.77 -8.47 17.93
N LEU A 143 -6.16 -9.46 17.11
CA LEU A 143 -6.37 -10.83 17.55
C LEU A 143 -5.07 -11.45 18.07
N GLY A 144 -3.93 -11.22 17.40
CA GLY A 144 -2.63 -11.69 17.86
C GLY A 144 -2.29 -11.19 19.26
N VAL A 145 -2.51 -9.89 19.51
CA VAL A 145 -2.34 -9.28 20.85
C VAL A 145 -3.26 -9.96 21.88
N GLU A 146 -4.54 -10.14 21.57
CA GLU A 146 -5.48 -10.82 22.48
C GLU A 146 -5.08 -12.28 22.77
N GLU A 147 -4.68 -13.04 21.75
CA GLU A 147 -4.32 -14.45 21.86
C GLU A 147 -3.06 -14.65 22.72
N GLN A 148 -2.04 -13.81 22.51
CA GLN A 148 -0.85 -13.78 23.36
C GLN A 148 -1.22 -13.47 24.82
N PHE A 149 -2.13 -12.51 25.04
CA PHE A 149 -2.63 -12.20 26.37
C PHE A 149 -3.42 -13.36 27.01
N TYR A 150 -4.19 -14.11 26.21
CA TYR A 150 -4.91 -15.30 26.69
C TYR A 150 -3.99 -16.46 27.07
N VAL A 151 -2.75 -16.48 26.60
CA VAL A 151 -1.72 -17.41 27.11
C VAL A 151 -1.09 -16.85 28.37
N PHE A 152 -0.69 -15.58 28.37
CA PHE A 152 0.02 -14.96 29.47
C PHE A 152 -0.79 -14.85 30.77
N LEU A 153 -2.01 -14.31 30.71
CA LEU A 153 -2.81 -14.02 31.90
C LEU A 153 -3.11 -15.28 32.75
N PRO A 154 -3.62 -16.39 32.19
CA PRO A 154 -3.87 -17.59 32.98
C PRO A 154 -2.61 -18.13 33.68
N LEU A 155 -1.44 -18.03 33.06
CA LEU A 155 -0.17 -18.45 33.66
C LEU A 155 0.17 -17.61 34.89
N VAL A 156 0.05 -16.28 34.79
CA VAL A 156 0.27 -15.37 35.93
C VAL A 156 -0.74 -15.65 37.05
N VAL A 157 -2.02 -15.80 36.70
CA VAL A 157 -3.08 -16.09 37.69
C VAL A 157 -2.82 -17.43 38.37
N VAL A 158 -2.47 -18.48 37.63
CA VAL A 158 -2.15 -19.79 38.22
C VAL A 158 -0.91 -19.71 39.09
N ALA A 159 0.17 -19.06 38.65
CA ALA A 159 1.41 -18.93 39.42
C ALA A 159 1.16 -18.25 40.78
N VAL A 160 0.40 -17.14 40.80
CA VAL A 160 0.10 -16.41 42.04
C VAL A 160 -0.86 -17.20 42.95
N LEU A 161 -1.80 -17.95 42.36
CA LEU A 161 -2.82 -18.70 43.12
C LEU A 161 -2.43 -20.15 43.46
N ALA A 162 -1.32 -20.66 42.92
CA ALA A 162 -0.77 -21.97 43.27
C ALA A 162 -0.36 -22.03 44.75
N SER A 163 0.09 -20.90 45.30
CA SER A 163 0.66 -20.80 46.65
C SER A 163 -0.34 -20.35 47.74
N GLY A 164 -1.66 -20.46 47.51
CA GLY A 164 -2.65 -20.16 48.56
C GLY A 164 -4.10 -19.93 48.11
N LYS A 165 -4.95 -19.57 49.08
CA LYS A 165 -6.35 -19.22 48.85
C LYS A 165 -6.46 -17.89 48.11
N LEU A 166 -7.47 -17.77 47.22
CA LEU A 166 -7.72 -16.56 46.43
C LEU A 166 -7.85 -15.31 47.32
N THR A 167 -8.50 -15.41 48.48
CA THR A 167 -8.70 -14.30 49.42
C THR A 167 -7.38 -13.69 49.91
N VAL A 168 -6.36 -14.52 50.13
CA VAL A 168 -5.04 -14.10 50.67
C VAL A 168 -4.15 -13.57 49.55
N ARG A 169 -4.14 -14.22 48.38
CA ARG A 169 -3.24 -13.87 47.27
C ARG A 169 -3.80 -12.80 46.34
N ARG A 170 -5.07 -12.41 46.51
CA ARG A 170 -5.72 -11.38 45.68
C ARG A 170 -5.02 -10.02 45.68
N PRO A 171 -4.57 -9.47 46.82
CA PRO A 171 -3.87 -8.18 46.83
C PRO A 171 -2.60 -8.25 46.01
N VAL A 172 -1.80 -9.32 46.17
CA VAL A 172 -0.59 -9.58 45.38
C VAL A 172 -0.89 -9.64 43.89
N LEU A 173 -1.92 -10.41 43.50
CA LEU A 173 -2.36 -10.49 42.11
C LEU A 173 -2.76 -9.11 41.56
N CYS A 174 -3.49 -8.31 42.35
CA CYS A 174 -3.87 -6.95 41.93
C CYS A 174 -2.67 -6.03 41.79
N CYS A 175 -1.71 -6.08 42.71
CA CYS A 175 -0.48 -5.29 42.63
C CYS A 175 0.34 -5.65 41.38
N ILE A 176 0.50 -6.95 41.08
CA ILE A 176 1.21 -7.41 39.88
C ILE A 176 0.51 -6.92 38.61
N LEU A 177 -0.81 -7.11 38.51
CA LEU A 177 -1.57 -6.73 37.32
C LEU A 177 -1.67 -5.20 37.16
N ALA A 178 -1.83 -4.45 38.25
CA ALA A 178 -1.83 -2.99 38.22
C ALA A 178 -0.45 -2.42 37.88
N GLY A 179 0.61 -2.97 38.46
CA GLY A 179 1.99 -2.62 38.11
C GLY A 179 2.29 -2.92 36.64
N GLY A 180 1.85 -4.08 36.13
CA GLY A 180 1.93 -4.42 34.71
C GLY A 180 1.14 -3.47 33.81
N ALA A 181 -0.06 -3.04 34.21
CA ALA A 181 -0.86 -2.08 33.46
C ALA A 181 -0.19 -0.70 33.39
N ILE A 182 0.36 -0.23 34.51
CA ILE A 182 1.11 1.03 34.58
C ILE A 182 2.37 0.95 33.71
N ALA A 183 3.15 -0.13 33.83
CA ALA A 183 4.34 -0.34 33.03
C ALA A 183 4.01 -0.38 31.52
N SER A 184 2.91 -1.03 31.15
CA SER A 184 2.43 -1.10 29.76
C SER A 184 1.94 0.25 29.24
N VAL A 185 1.22 1.07 30.02
CA VAL A 185 0.86 2.45 29.63
C VAL A 185 2.11 3.32 29.44
N VAL A 186 3.07 3.23 30.35
CA VAL A 186 4.33 4.00 30.25
C VAL A 186 5.10 3.57 29.01
N TRP A 187 5.25 2.27 28.78
CA TRP A 187 5.87 1.74 27.57
C TRP A 187 5.12 2.19 26.31
N SER A 188 3.79 2.18 26.32
CA SER A 188 2.96 2.65 25.21
C SER A 188 3.23 4.11 24.88
N ALA A 189 3.30 4.99 25.88
CA ALA A 189 3.63 6.40 25.67
C ALA A 189 5.04 6.58 25.08
N VAL A 190 6.03 5.86 25.62
CA VAL A 190 7.42 5.92 25.13
C VAL A 190 7.50 5.39 23.69
N ALA A 191 6.94 4.22 23.40
CA ALA A 191 6.96 3.62 22.07
C ALA A 191 6.20 4.48 21.04
N THR A 192 5.07 5.10 21.43
CA THR A 192 4.32 6.01 20.55
C THR A 192 5.16 7.23 20.16
N SER A 193 5.96 7.75 21.10
CA SER A 193 6.84 8.90 20.84
C SER A 193 8.01 8.60 19.91
N THR A 194 8.40 7.32 19.77
CA THR A 194 9.48 6.90 18.87
C THR A 194 8.95 6.42 17.51
N SER A 195 7.87 5.62 17.50
CA SER A 195 7.18 5.16 16.31
C SER A 195 5.74 4.78 16.66
N ALA A 196 4.78 5.64 16.34
CA ALA A 196 3.36 5.39 16.57
C ALA A 196 2.88 4.10 15.88
N THR A 197 3.34 3.86 14.65
CA THR A 197 3.00 2.65 13.88
C THR A 197 3.51 1.36 14.54
N ALA A 198 4.77 1.35 15.02
CA ALA A 198 5.30 0.18 15.71
C ALA A 198 4.58 -0.04 17.06
N ALA A 199 4.35 1.03 17.82
CA ALA A 199 3.63 1.00 19.09
C ALA A 199 2.18 0.51 18.93
N TYR A 200 1.55 0.81 17.80
CA TYR A 200 0.19 0.38 17.48
C TYR A 200 0.06 -1.15 17.48
N PHE A 201 1.05 -1.86 16.95
CA PHE A 201 1.08 -3.33 16.85
C PHE A 201 1.75 -4.04 18.04
N ASP A 202 2.46 -3.32 18.90
CA ASP A 202 3.26 -3.90 19.98
C ASP A 202 2.37 -4.45 21.11
N THR A 203 2.53 -5.74 21.42
CA THR A 203 1.75 -6.41 22.48
C THR A 203 1.96 -5.76 23.84
N GLY A 204 3.18 -5.32 24.15
CA GLY A 204 3.52 -4.65 25.39
C GLY A 204 2.89 -3.27 25.51
N ALA A 205 2.80 -2.51 24.41
CA ALA A 205 2.19 -1.18 24.34
C ALA A 205 0.66 -1.22 24.42
N ARG A 206 0.06 -2.38 24.12
CA ARG A 206 -1.39 -2.62 24.14
C ARG A 206 -1.91 -3.38 25.36
N ALA A 207 -1.03 -4.06 26.10
CA ALA A 207 -1.42 -4.94 27.20
C ALA A 207 -2.22 -4.24 28.32
N TRP A 208 -2.00 -2.95 28.56
CA TRP A 208 -2.68 -2.20 29.61
C TRP A 208 -4.21 -2.14 29.42
N GLU A 209 -4.69 -2.08 28.19
CA GLU A 209 -6.11 -2.03 27.85
C GLU A 209 -6.83 -3.31 28.33
N LEU A 210 -6.22 -4.46 28.05
CA LEU A 210 -6.65 -5.78 28.53
C LEU A 210 -6.55 -5.88 30.05
N LEU A 211 -5.44 -5.41 30.64
CA LEU A 211 -5.23 -5.45 32.09
C LEU A 211 -6.23 -4.57 32.86
N VAL A 212 -6.65 -3.42 32.32
CA VAL A 212 -7.74 -2.61 32.88
C VAL A 212 -9.02 -3.43 32.97
N GLY A 213 -9.38 -4.16 31.91
CA GLY A 213 -10.50 -5.10 31.92
C GLY A 213 -10.39 -6.17 33.01
N VAL A 214 -9.20 -6.77 33.18
CA VAL A 214 -8.91 -7.76 34.22
C VAL A 214 -9.08 -7.16 35.62
N LEU A 215 -8.59 -5.93 35.84
CA LEU A 215 -8.71 -5.23 37.12
C LEU A 215 -10.17 -4.88 37.44
N VAL A 216 -10.96 -4.47 36.44
CA VAL A 216 -12.41 -4.27 36.60
C VAL A 216 -13.10 -5.58 37.02
N ALA A 217 -12.77 -6.71 36.38
CA ALA A 217 -13.32 -8.01 36.76
C ALA A 217 -12.97 -8.37 38.22
N LEU A 218 -11.72 -8.12 38.63
CA LEU A 218 -11.28 -8.31 40.01
C LEU A 218 -11.96 -7.34 40.99
N ALA A 219 -12.32 -6.13 40.58
CA ALA A 219 -13.05 -5.20 41.44
C ALA A 219 -14.51 -5.66 41.61
N VAL A 220 -15.21 -5.93 40.51
CA VAL A 220 -16.59 -6.44 40.51
C VAL A 220 -16.70 -7.71 41.35
N ASP A 221 -15.77 -8.64 41.18
CA ASP A 221 -15.77 -9.92 41.87
C ASP A 221 -15.52 -9.82 43.39
N ARG A 222 -14.90 -8.72 43.88
CA ARG A 222 -14.80 -8.41 45.32
C ARG A 222 -16.11 -7.91 45.93
N GLY A 223 -17.12 -7.60 45.10
CA GLY A 223 -18.34 -6.94 45.54
C GLY A 223 -18.20 -5.42 45.57
N LEU A 224 -17.92 -4.82 44.41
CA LEU A 224 -18.08 -3.37 44.23
C LEU A 224 -19.45 -2.94 44.76
N ARG A 225 -19.47 -1.95 45.65
CA ARG A 225 -20.69 -1.51 46.34
C ARG A 225 -21.65 -0.89 45.32
N ASP A 226 -22.83 -1.47 45.15
CA ASP A 226 -23.84 -0.92 44.26
C ASP A 226 -24.34 0.42 44.78
N ARG A 227 -24.17 1.46 43.97
CA ARG A 227 -24.63 2.83 44.23
C ARG A 227 -25.34 3.31 42.97
N PRO A 228 -26.69 3.29 42.94
CA PRO A 228 -27.47 3.56 41.73
C PRO A 228 -27.07 4.85 41.01
N THR A 229 -26.82 5.94 41.75
CA THR A 229 -26.38 7.21 41.16
C THR A 229 -25.03 7.11 40.46
N LEU A 230 -24.02 6.51 41.12
CA LEU A 230 -22.69 6.32 40.52
C LEU A 230 -22.74 5.38 39.31
N ARG A 231 -23.67 4.41 39.33
CA ARG A 231 -23.90 3.51 38.20
C ARG A 231 -24.41 4.26 36.98
N GLU A 232 -25.44 5.09 37.12
CA GLU A 232 -25.96 5.88 35.99
C GLU A 232 -24.92 6.89 35.49
N VAL A 233 -24.23 7.60 36.39
CA VAL A 233 -23.14 8.52 36.03
C VAL A 233 -22.02 7.78 35.31
N GLY A 234 -21.63 6.61 35.78
CA GLY A 234 -20.59 5.78 35.16
C GLY A 234 -20.95 5.35 33.74
N VAL A 235 -22.21 4.98 33.48
CA VAL A 235 -22.66 4.65 32.12
C VAL A 235 -22.67 5.88 31.22
N VAL A 236 -23.22 7.00 31.67
CA VAL A 236 -23.31 8.23 30.85
C VAL A 236 -21.92 8.77 30.54
N LEU A 237 -21.07 8.93 31.56
CA LEU A 237 -19.69 9.40 31.39
C LEU A 237 -18.88 8.43 30.52
N GLY A 238 -19.01 7.12 30.78
CA GLY A 238 -18.27 6.13 30.02
C GLY A 238 -18.67 6.08 28.54
N ALA A 239 -19.97 6.16 28.26
CA ALA A 239 -20.49 6.26 26.90
C ALA A 239 -20.04 7.57 26.22
N ALA A 240 -20.07 8.69 26.93
CA ALA A 240 -19.60 9.98 26.40
C ALA A 240 -18.11 9.94 26.04
N LEU A 241 -17.26 9.33 26.87
CA LEU A 241 -15.84 9.18 26.56
C LEU A 241 -15.60 8.29 25.34
N ILE A 242 -16.31 7.16 25.21
CA ILE A 242 -16.20 6.28 24.04
C ILE A 242 -16.65 7.02 22.77
N VAL A 243 -17.80 7.70 22.80
CA VAL A 243 -18.31 8.46 21.65
C VAL A 243 -17.36 9.60 21.29
N ALA A 244 -16.84 10.34 22.27
CA ALA A 244 -15.86 11.39 22.04
C ALA A 244 -14.59 10.85 21.39
N THR A 245 -14.05 9.73 21.86
CA THR A 245 -12.89 9.07 21.24
C THR A 245 -13.18 8.64 19.81
N VAL A 246 -14.32 8.01 19.55
CA VAL A 246 -14.69 7.54 18.20
C VAL A 246 -14.91 8.69 17.23
N VAL A 247 -15.55 9.79 17.65
CA VAL A 247 -15.92 10.91 16.77
C VAL A 247 -14.79 11.92 16.59
N LEU A 248 -14.00 12.18 17.64
CA LEU A 248 -12.96 13.21 17.64
C LEU A 248 -11.55 12.65 17.45
N GLY A 249 -11.37 11.34 17.61
CA GLY A 249 -10.07 10.70 17.48
C GLY A 249 -9.52 10.81 16.07
N ARG A 250 -8.22 11.11 15.98
CA ARG A 250 -7.47 11.18 14.73
C ARG A 250 -6.10 10.54 14.92
N GLU A 251 -5.59 9.97 13.84
CA GLU A 251 -4.36 9.18 13.82
C GLU A 251 -3.11 10.00 14.18
N ASP A 252 -3.12 11.30 13.87
CA ASP A 252 -2.04 12.26 14.14
C ASP A 252 -1.91 12.66 15.62
N GLN A 253 -2.85 12.23 16.48
CA GLN A 253 -2.92 12.62 17.90
C GLN A 253 -2.15 11.69 18.86
N GLY A 254 -1.42 10.70 18.32
CA GLY A 254 -0.62 9.74 19.10
C GLY A 254 -1.43 8.50 19.51
N VAL A 255 -1.15 7.38 18.84
CA VAL A 255 -1.79 6.09 19.05
C VAL A 255 -0.71 5.05 19.38
N PRO A 256 -0.84 4.23 20.44
CA PRO A 256 -2.02 4.05 21.31
C PRO A 256 -2.27 5.15 22.34
N VAL A 257 -1.21 5.66 22.97
CA VAL A 257 -1.30 6.64 24.07
C VAL A 257 -0.84 8.00 23.56
N PRO A 258 -1.60 9.09 23.78
CA PRO A 258 -2.70 9.22 24.75
C PRO A 258 -4.10 8.87 24.23
N LEU A 259 -4.28 8.65 22.93
CA LEU A 259 -5.61 8.68 22.31
C LEU A 259 -6.58 7.59 22.79
N ALA A 260 -6.09 6.40 23.14
CA ALA A 260 -6.90 5.28 23.62
C ALA A 260 -7.38 5.44 25.08
N ILE A 261 -6.76 6.33 25.87
CA ILE A 261 -7.07 6.51 27.31
C ILE A 261 -8.56 6.75 27.57
N PRO A 262 -9.24 7.69 26.89
CA PRO A 262 -10.64 7.98 27.20
C PRO A 262 -11.56 6.81 26.84
N ALA A 263 -11.34 6.10 25.73
CA ALA A 263 -12.11 4.90 25.37
C ALA A 263 -11.93 3.77 26.39
N VAL A 264 -10.70 3.54 26.86
CA VAL A 264 -10.41 2.49 27.85
C VAL A 264 -11.03 2.80 29.21
N ILE A 265 -10.88 4.03 29.71
CA ILE A 265 -11.56 4.49 30.93
C ILE A 265 -13.08 4.42 30.76
N GLY A 266 -13.59 4.87 29.62
CA GLY A 266 -15.01 4.86 29.33
C GLY A 266 -15.60 3.46 29.34
N CYS A 267 -14.92 2.50 28.69
CA CYS A 267 -15.31 1.10 28.69
C CYS A 267 -15.27 0.50 30.10
N ALA A 268 -14.22 0.78 30.88
CA ALA A 268 -14.10 0.32 32.26
C ALA A 268 -15.24 0.84 33.15
N LEU A 269 -15.66 2.10 32.98
CA LEU A 269 -16.79 2.71 33.70
C LEU A 269 -18.11 2.04 33.33
N VAL A 270 -18.40 1.85 32.04
CA VAL A 270 -19.62 1.18 31.56
C VAL A 270 -19.68 -0.24 32.09
N ILE A 271 -18.61 -1.03 31.95
CA ILE A 271 -18.55 -2.42 32.42
C ILE A 271 -18.75 -2.50 33.93
N SER A 272 -18.08 -1.65 34.71
CA SER A 272 -18.22 -1.62 36.17
C SER A 272 -19.66 -1.32 36.60
N ALA A 273 -20.32 -0.40 35.90
CA ALA A 273 -21.70 -0.02 36.18
C ALA A 273 -22.70 -1.14 35.83
N VAL A 274 -22.62 -1.74 34.64
CA VAL A 274 -23.57 -2.79 34.22
C VAL A 274 -23.33 -4.13 34.91
N ALA A 275 -22.12 -4.37 35.42
CA ALA A 275 -21.79 -5.58 36.16
C ALA A 275 -22.25 -5.53 37.64
N THR A 276 -22.52 -4.35 38.19
CA THR A 276 -22.98 -4.17 39.58
C THR A 276 -24.50 -4.08 39.71
N GLY A 277 -25.22 -3.70 38.65
CA GLY A 277 -26.68 -3.68 38.64
C GLY A 277 -27.27 -3.21 37.31
N ARG A 278 -28.61 -3.13 37.23
CA ARG A 278 -29.31 -2.61 36.04
C ARG A 278 -29.24 -1.08 35.99
N SER A 279 -28.83 -0.52 34.86
CA SER A 279 -28.86 0.93 34.58
C SER A 279 -29.92 1.28 33.55
N ARG A 280 -30.61 2.41 33.74
CA ARG A 280 -31.53 2.99 32.75
C ARG A 280 -30.76 3.62 31.60
N ALA A 281 -29.65 4.31 31.87
CA ALA A 281 -28.77 4.86 30.84
C ALA A 281 -28.21 3.78 29.90
N ALA A 282 -28.00 2.56 30.40
CA ALA A 282 -27.54 1.43 29.60
C ALA A 282 -28.63 0.77 28.72
N ALA A 283 -29.88 1.25 28.77
CA ALA A 283 -30.99 0.65 28.00
C ALA A 283 -30.73 0.66 26.49
N ALA A 284 -30.04 1.68 25.97
CA ALA A 284 -29.65 1.75 24.56
C ALA A 284 -28.71 0.60 24.15
N LEU A 285 -27.86 0.10 25.05
CA LEU A 285 -26.99 -1.05 24.79
C LEU A 285 -27.75 -2.39 24.77
N ARG A 286 -29.05 -2.39 25.07
CA ARG A 286 -29.88 -3.60 25.12
C ARG A 286 -30.78 -3.75 23.90
N VAL A 287 -30.75 -2.80 22.96
CA VAL A 287 -31.56 -2.88 21.75
C VAL A 287 -31.15 -4.10 20.93
N VAL A 288 -32.14 -4.84 20.44
CA VAL A 288 -31.94 -6.14 19.79
C VAL A 288 -30.94 -6.09 18.63
N PRO A 289 -31.00 -5.11 17.70
CA PRO A 289 -30.04 -5.06 16.59
C PRO A 289 -28.59 -4.98 17.06
N LEU A 290 -28.33 -4.13 18.06
CA LEU A 290 -26.99 -3.91 18.60
C LEU A 290 -26.46 -5.13 19.35
N VAL A 291 -27.32 -5.78 20.14
CA VAL A 291 -26.98 -7.03 20.84
C VAL A 291 -26.69 -8.15 19.84
N ARG A 292 -27.49 -8.28 18.76
CA ARG A 292 -27.27 -9.29 17.71
C ARG A 292 -25.99 -9.04 16.92
N LEU A 293 -25.66 -7.77 16.66
CA LEU A 293 -24.38 -7.39 16.07
C LEU A 293 -23.22 -7.72 17.03
N GLY A 294 -23.39 -7.46 18.32
CA GLY A 294 -22.45 -7.86 19.38
C GLY A 294 -22.22 -9.36 19.46
N ASP A 295 -23.28 -10.17 19.32
CA ASP A 295 -23.18 -11.63 19.26
C ASP A 295 -22.34 -12.08 18.06
N ALA A 296 -22.47 -11.38 16.91
CA ALA A 296 -21.73 -11.66 15.68
C ALA A 296 -20.38 -10.93 15.57
N SER A 297 -20.01 -10.10 16.56
CA SER A 297 -18.95 -9.10 16.40
C SER A 297 -17.60 -9.70 16.03
N TYR A 298 -17.31 -10.92 16.50
CA TYR A 298 -16.10 -11.64 16.18
C TYR A 298 -16.04 -12.00 14.69
N SER A 299 -17.08 -12.65 14.17
CA SER A 299 -17.16 -12.99 12.75
C SER A 299 -17.23 -11.74 11.86
N VAL A 300 -17.92 -10.68 12.28
CA VAL A 300 -17.92 -9.40 11.54
C VAL A 300 -16.52 -8.79 11.50
N TYR A 301 -15.81 -8.78 12.63
CA TYR A 301 -14.43 -8.29 12.67
C TYR A 301 -13.49 -9.10 11.76
N LEU A 302 -13.69 -10.41 11.63
CA LEU A 302 -12.89 -11.23 10.72
C LEU A 302 -13.15 -10.93 9.24
N TRP A 303 -14.41 -10.72 8.86
CA TRP A 303 -14.79 -10.62 7.45
C TRP A 303 -14.80 -9.19 6.89
N HIS A 304 -14.96 -8.16 7.72
CA HIS A 304 -15.10 -6.79 7.22
C HIS A 304 -13.89 -6.34 6.39
N TRP A 305 -12.67 -6.60 6.88
CA TRP A 305 -11.46 -6.09 6.26
C TRP A 305 -11.11 -6.80 4.94
N PRO A 306 -11.12 -8.14 4.84
CA PRO A 306 -10.96 -8.82 3.56
C PRO A 306 -11.97 -8.36 2.51
N VAL A 307 -13.23 -8.12 2.90
CA VAL A 307 -14.26 -7.61 1.98
C VAL A 307 -13.92 -6.19 1.52
N ILE A 308 -13.54 -5.30 2.43
CA ILE A 308 -13.15 -3.92 2.12
C ILE A 308 -11.94 -3.86 1.18
N VAL A 309 -10.95 -4.74 1.37
CA VAL A 309 -9.69 -4.72 0.60
C VAL A 309 -9.80 -5.47 -0.74
N LEU A 310 -10.47 -6.62 -0.79
CA LEU A 310 -10.47 -7.48 -1.97
C LEU A 310 -11.64 -7.19 -2.94
N LEU A 311 -12.82 -6.82 -2.45
CA LEU A 311 -13.99 -6.64 -3.32
C LEU A 311 -13.82 -5.51 -4.36
N PRO A 312 -13.25 -4.33 -4.02
CA PRO A 312 -12.98 -3.28 -4.99
C PRO A 312 -12.02 -3.68 -6.12
N GLN A 313 -11.17 -4.66 -5.90
CA GLN A 313 -10.24 -5.18 -6.91
C GLN A 313 -10.95 -6.03 -7.97
N ILE A 314 -12.13 -6.57 -7.62
CA ILE A 314 -12.96 -7.39 -8.52
C ILE A 314 -13.97 -6.50 -9.25
N VAL A 315 -14.62 -5.60 -8.51
CA VAL A 315 -15.68 -4.74 -9.04
C VAL A 315 -15.66 -3.39 -8.30
N PRO A 316 -15.72 -2.26 -9.02
CA PRO A 316 -15.86 -0.94 -8.39
C PRO A 316 -17.07 -0.93 -7.47
N THR A 317 -16.84 -0.76 -6.17
CA THR A 317 -17.88 -0.92 -5.14
C THR A 317 -17.91 0.32 -4.24
N PRO A 318 -19.09 0.96 -4.06
CA PRO A 318 -19.21 2.10 -3.17
C PRO A 318 -18.86 1.74 -1.71
N PRO A 319 -18.23 2.66 -0.95
CA PRO A 319 -17.86 2.47 0.46
C PRO A 319 -18.95 1.88 1.37
N LEU A 320 -20.18 2.38 1.25
CA LEU A 320 -21.30 1.89 2.06
C LEU A 320 -21.66 0.43 1.74
N VAL A 321 -21.54 0.03 0.47
CA VAL A 321 -21.79 -1.35 0.06
C VAL A 321 -20.71 -2.27 0.63
N LEU A 322 -19.45 -1.84 0.71
CA LEU A 322 -18.38 -2.59 1.37
C LEU A 322 -18.67 -2.82 2.85
N ALA A 323 -19.11 -1.77 3.57
CA ALA A 323 -19.50 -1.87 4.98
C ALA A 323 -20.64 -2.88 5.18
N VAL A 324 -21.71 -2.75 4.40
CA VAL A 324 -22.88 -3.64 4.47
C VAL A 324 -22.51 -5.08 4.10
N ALA A 325 -21.71 -5.28 3.05
CA ALA A 325 -21.24 -6.59 2.63
C ALA A 325 -20.37 -7.25 3.71
N GLY A 326 -19.43 -6.52 4.31
CA GLY A 326 -18.58 -7.00 5.40
C GLY A 326 -19.40 -7.45 6.62
N VAL A 327 -20.39 -6.66 7.02
CA VAL A 327 -21.32 -7.03 8.11
C VAL A 327 -22.17 -8.25 7.70
N ALA A 328 -22.72 -8.26 6.49
CA ALA A 328 -23.58 -9.35 6.02
C ALA A 328 -22.84 -10.69 5.97
N VAL A 329 -21.63 -10.72 5.39
CA VAL A 329 -20.76 -11.90 5.33
C VAL A 329 -20.37 -12.35 6.75
N GLY A 330 -20.00 -11.41 7.62
CA GLY A 330 -19.69 -11.71 9.02
C GLY A 330 -20.86 -12.30 9.80
N VAL A 331 -22.06 -11.76 9.63
CA VAL A 331 -23.30 -12.30 10.24
C VAL A 331 -23.61 -13.69 9.68
N ALA A 332 -23.51 -13.89 8.36
CA ALA A 332 -23.70 -15.20 7.74
C ALA A 332 -22.69 -16.23 8.29
N SER A 333 -21.40 -15.86 8.38
CA SER A 333 -20.34 -16.68 8.97
C SER A 333 -20.66 -17.08 10.42
N ASN A 334 -21.13 -16.14 11.26
CA ASN A 334 -21.56 -16.44 12.63
C ASN A 334 -22.70 -17.48 12.68
N LEU A 335 -23.70 -17.33 11.81
CA LEU A 335 -24.85 -18.24 11.76
C LEU A 335 -24.49 -19.64 11.26
N LEU A 336 -23.59 -19.72 10.27
CA LEU A 336 -23.22 -20.97 9.62
C LEU A 336 -22.12 -21.74 10.36
N ILE A 337 -21.13 -21.01 10.89
CA ILE A 337 -19.92 -21.59 11.50
C ILE A 337 -20.05 -21.54 13.03
N GLU A 338 -20.05 -20.35 13.63
CA GLU A 338 -19.92 -20.18 15.09
C GLU A 338 -21.11 -20.77 15.86
N ARG A 339 -22.35 -20.55 15.39
CA ARG A 339 -23.56 -21.12 16.04
C ARG A 339 -23.75 -22.61 15.80
N ARG A 340 -23.21 -23.15 14.70
CA ARG A 340 -23.45 -24.55 14.28
C ARG A 340 -22.31 -25.49 14.68
N SER A 341 -21.12 -24.96 14.98
CA SER A 341 -19.94 -25.77 15.34
C SER A 341 -20.17 -26.63 16.60
N ARG A 342 -20.22 -27.96 16.39
CA ARG A 342 -20.13 -29.03 17.41
C ARG A 342 -18.68 -29.57 17.45
N PRO A 343 -18.22 -30.23 18.55
CA PRO A 343 -16.85 -30.12 19.06
C PRO A 343 -15.78 -31.03 18.40
N ALA A 344 -15.80 -31.20 17.07
CA ALA A 344 -14.83 -32.02 16.35
C ALA A 344 -13.78 -31.21 15.55
N PHE A 345 -13.47 -29.98 15.99
CA PHE A 345 -12.41 -29.17 15.36
C PHE A 345 -11.03 -29.77 15.64
N ARG A 346 -10.35 -30.26 14.60
CA ARG A 346 -9.00 -30.85 14.68
C ARG A 346 -8.00 -29.89 14.03
N MET A 347 -7.09 -29.32 14.82
CA MET A 347 -6.08 -28.37 14.33
C MET A 347 -5.22 -28.95 13.19
N GLY A 348 -4.93 -30.25 13.19
CA GLY A 348 -4.20 -30.90 12.10
C GLY A 348 -4.93 -30.85 10.75
N LEU A 349 -6.27 -30.85 10.74
CA LEU A 349 -7.06 -30.71 9.52
C LEU A 349 -6.95 -29.28 8.96
N VAL A 350 -6.81 -28.27 9.82
CA VAL A 350 -6.64 -26.86 9.41
C VAL A 350 -5.33 -26.67 8.66
N PHE A 351 -4.22 -27.12 9.25
CA PHE A 351 -2.90 -27.03 8.61
C PHE A 351 -2.86 -27.83 7.31
N LEU A 352 -3.52 -29.00 7.28
CA LEU A 352 -3.66 -29.78 6.05
C LEU A 352 -4.46 -29.02 4.99
N LEU A 353 -5.61 -28.45 5.34
CA LEU A 353 -6.45 -27.67 4.41
C LEU A 353 -5.70 -26.44 3.87
N LEU A 354 -5.00 -25.71 4.72
CA LEU A 354 -4.15 -24.59 4.32
C LEU A 354 -3.03 -25.05 3.39
N ALA A 355 -2.33 -26.13 3.73
CA ALA A 355 -1.26 -26.67 2.89
C ALA A 355 -1.80 -27.13 1.51
N THR A 356 -2.96 -27.80 1.47
CA THR A 356 -3.59 -28.19 0.22
C THR A 356 -4.09 -27.00 -0.59
N ASP A 357 -4.60 -25.95 0.07
CA ASP A 357 -5.06 -24.75 -0.59
C ASP A 357 -3.88 -23.97 -1.20
N VAL A 358 -2.78 -23.82 -0.44
CA VAL A 358 -1.50 -23.28 -0.95
C VAL A 358 -1.03 -24.04 -2.19
N VAL A 359 -0.95 -25.38 -2.12
CA VAL A 359 -0.50 -26.22 -3.25
C VAL A 359 -1.44 -26.13 -4.46
N SER A 360 -2.76 -26.09 -4.22
CA SER A 360 -3.75 -26.02 -5.29
C SER A 360 -3.71 -24.67 -6.00
N VAL A 361 -3.57 -23.58 -5.24
CA VAL A 361 -3.46 -22.22 -5.77
C VAL A 361 -2.14 -22.04 -6.52
N THR A 362 -1.00 -22.49 -5.98
CA THR A 362 0.28 -22.41 -6.71
C THR A 362 0.23 -23.23 -8.00
N SER A 363 -0.30 -24.46 -7.96
CA SER A 363 -0.43 -25.30 -9.15
C SER A 363 -1.37 -24.73 -10.21
N ALA A 364 -2.50 -24.14 -9.81
CA ALA A 364 -3.44 -23.52 -10.74
C ALA A 364 -2.81 -22.30 -11.43
N ILE A 365 -1.99 -21.53 -10.73
CA ILE A 365 -1.40 -20.31 -11.27
C ILE A 365 -0.13 -20.59 -12.10
N ASP A 366 0.67 -21.60 -11.75
CA ASP A 366 1.79 -22.03 -12.59
C ASP A 366 1.33 -22.47 -13.99
N ARG A 367 0.10 -22.97 -14.11
CA ARG A 367 -0.54 -23.30 -15.40
C ARG A 367 -1.03 -22.08 -16.19
N VAL A 368 -1.14 -20.91 -15.56
CA VAL A 368 -1.66 -19.64 -16.15
C VAL A 368 -0.53 -18.64 -16.43
N ARG A 369 0.72 -18.94 -16.03
CA ARG A 369 1.88 -18.11 -16.41
C ARG A 369 1.94 -18.03 -17.95
N PRO A 370 1.91 -16.82 -18.54
CA PRO A 370 2.16 -16.67 -19.97
C PRO A 370 3.61 -17.09 -20.23
N THR A 371 3.73 -18.36 -20.63
CA THR A 371 4.63 -18.90 -21.64
C THR A 371 6.10 -18.49 -21.52
N SER A 372 6.90 -19.40 -20.96
CA SER A 372 8.28 -19.62 -21.40
C SER A 372 8.38 -19.62 -22.93
N GLU A 373 7.34 -20.05 -23.66
CA GLU A 373 7.28 -20.03 -25.12
C GLU A 373 7.29 -18.61 -25.74
N VAL A 374 6.66 -17.60 -25.14
CA VAL A 374 6.70 -16.21 -25.67
C VAL A 374 8.04 -15.57 -25.37
N VAL A 375 8.58 -15.79 -24.16
CA VAL A 375 9.91 -15.28 -23.76
C VAL A 375 11.02 -15.95 -24.58
N GLN A 376 10.90 -17.25 -24.85
CA GLN A 376 11.86 -18.02 -25.65
C GLN A 376 11.76 -17.68 -27.14
N ALA A 377 10.55 -17.47 -27.68
CA ALA A 377 10.37 -16.98 -29.05
C ALA A 377 10.92 -15.55 -29.24
N LEU A 378 10.90 -14.72 -28.19
CA LEU A 378 11.48 -13.37 -28.22
C LEU A 378 13.00 -13.41 -28.17
N ASP A 379 13.60 -14.28 -27.36
CA ASP A 379 15.05 -14.53 -27.32
C ASP A 379 15.56 -15.01 -28.70
N ASP A 380 14.87 -16.00 -29.28
CA ASP A 380 15.18 -16.53 -30.62
C ASP A 380 15.05 -15.46 -31.74
N SER A 381 14.12 -14.51 -31.59
CA SER A 381 13.91 -13.41 -32.55
C SER A 381 14.96 -12.30 -32.47
N VAL A 382 15.55 -12.09 -31.29
CA VAL A 382 16.56 -11.03 -31.07
C VAL A 382 17.94 -11.51 -31.55
N ASP A 383 18.22 -12.81 -31.45
CA ASP A 383 19.46 -13.41 -31.95
C ASP A 383 19.52 -13.54 -33.48
N SER A 384 18.38 -13.47 -34.17
CA SER A 384 18.29 -13.66 -35.62
C SER A 384 18.40 -12.36 -36.45
N GLU A 385 18.34 -11.18 -35.83
CA GLU A 385 18.51 -9.89 -36.52
C GLU A 385 19.96 -9.36 -36.43
N THR A 386 20.83 -9.80 -37.35
CA THR A 386 22.14 -9.17 -37.56
C THR A 386 22.04 -8.13 -38.67
N THR A 387 22.02 -6.83 -38.33
CA THR A 387 22.00 -5.71 -39.30
C THR A 387 23.11 -4.68 -39.04
N SER A 388 23.51 -3.97 -40.10
CA SER A 388 24.71 -3.11 -40.16
C SER A 388 24.45 -1.61 -39.95
N GLN A 389 23.23 -1.18 -39.63
CA GLN A 389 22.91 0.23 -39.37
C GLN A 389 23.02 0.61 -37.88
N PRO A 390 23.62 1.77 -37.55
CA PRO A 390 23.76 2.22 -36.15
C PRO A 390 22.44 2.40 -35.39
N ALA A 391 21.37 2.85 -36.06
CA ALA A 391 20.04 3.03 -35.43
C ALA A 391 19.39 1.69 -35.05
N ASP A 392 19.61 0.65 -35.85
CA ASP A 392 19.15 -0.71 -35.54
C ASP A 392 19.94 -1.31 -34.38
N ALA A 393 21.24 -1.01 -34.26
CA ALA A 393 22.07 -1.47 -33.16
C ALA A 393 21.57 -0.96 -31.79
N VAL A 394 21.24 0.32 -31.67
CA VAL A 394 20.69 0.90 -30.42
C VAL A 394 19.35 0.25 -30.06
N ARG A 395 18.50 -0.04 -31.05
CA ARG A 395 17.23 -0.73 -30.84
C ARG A 395 17.46 -2.16 -30.34
N ASN A 396 18.38 -2.88 -30.96
CA ASN A 396 18.67 -4.27 -30.63
C ASN A 396 19.35 -4.40 -29.27
N ASP A 397 20.24 -3.47 -28.90
CA ASP A 397 20.88 -3.42 -27.58
C ASP A 397 19.84 -3.24 -26.46
N ARG A 398 18.92 -2.29 -26.64
CA ARG A 398 17.85 -2.08 -25.64
C ARG A 398 16.94 -3.30 -25.53
N ARG A 399 16.53 -3.88 -26.67
CA ARG A 399 15.71 -5.10 -26.68
C ARG A 399 16.40 -6.28 -26.00
N ARG A 400 17.71 -6.47 -26.23
CA ARG A 400 18.52 -7.49 -25.54
C ARG A 400 18.55 -7.28 -24.03
N ALA A 401 18.79 -6.06 -23.57
CA ALA A 401 18.82 -5.76 -22.14
C ALA A 401 17.46 -6.02 -21.46
N LEU A 402 16.35 -5.68 -22.13
CA LEU A 402 15.00 -5.96 -21.67
C LEU A 402 14.70 -7.47 -21.68
N ALA A 403 15.10 -8.19 -22.72
CA ALA A 403 14.94 -9.65 -22.83
C ALA A 403 15.69 -10.37 -21.70
N GLN A 404 16.94 -9.98 -21.41
CA GLN A 404 17.71 -10.49 -20.27
C GLN A 404 16.99 -10.31 -18.94
N GLY A 405 16.34 -9.16 -18.75
CA GLY A 405 15.51 -8.89 -17.56
C GLY A 405 14.30 -9.82 -17.43
N LEU A 406 13.67 -10.17 -18.56
CA LEU A 406 12.50 -11.04 -18.61
C LEU A 406 12.88 -12.53 -18.47
N THR A 407 14.06 -12.93 -18.95
CA THR A 407 14.57 -14.31 -18.88
C THR A 407 15.35 -14.60 -17.59
N ALA A 408 15.68 -13.58 -16.79
CA ALA A 408 16.41 -13.74 -15.54
C ALA A 408 15.68 -14.67 -14.56
N ARG A 409 16.34 -15.77 -14.19
CA ARG A 409 15.80 -16.80 -13.28
C ARG A 409 15.91 -16.43 -11.79
N SER A 410 16.81 -15.49 -11.48
CA SER A 410 17.08 -15.00 -10.14
C SER A 410 17.54 -13.55 -10.21
N TRP A 411 17.42 -12.83 -9.10
CA TRP A 411 17.97 -11.48 -8.98
C TRP A 411 19.50 -11.50 -9.09
N PRO A 412 20.12 -10.61 -9.89
CA PRO A 412 21.55 -10.38 -9.86
C PRO A 412 22.02 -9.96 -8.47
N SER A 413 23.23 -10.36 -8.08
CA SER A 413 23.81 -9.97 -6.77
C SER A 413 24.28 -8.52 -6.73
N ASP A 414 24.48 -7.90 -7.89
CA ASP A 414 25.10 -6.60 -8.13
C ASP A 414 24.08 -5.56 -8.63
N LEU A 415 22.84 -5.65 -8.15
CA LEU A 415 21.78 -4.70 -8.51
C LEU A 415 22.18 -3.25 -8.18
N SER A 416 21.94 -2.33 -9.13
CA SER A 416 22.15 -0.90 -8.93
C SER A 416 20.94 -0.08 -9.41
N PRO A 417 20.13 0.48 -8.48
CA PRO A 417 20.26 0.36 -7.03
C PRO A 417 19.89 -1.03 -6.50
N SER A 418 20.39 -1.37 -5.31
CA SER A 418 20.02 -2.58 -4.58
C SER A 418 18.63 -2.45 -3.93
N PHE A 419 18.01 -3.58 -3.57
CA PHE A 419 16.74 -3.56 -2.86
C PHE A 419 16.79 -2.81 -1.54
N ASP A 420 17.90 -2.90 -0.82
CA ASP A 420 18.04 -2.29 0.51
C ASP A 420 18.21 -0.78 0.41
N GLU A 421 18.86 -0.28 -0.65
CA GLU A 421 18.90 1.15 -0.96
C GLU A 421 17.51 1.68 -1.30
N VAL A 422 16.79 0.99 -2.19
CA VAL A 422 15.44 1.41 -2.60
C VAL A 422 14.44 1.35 -1.45
N ALA A 423 14.60 0.39 -0.52
CA ALA A 423 13.74 0.25 0.65
C ALA A 423 14.13 1.21 1.81
N ALA A 424 15.24 1.95 1.68
CA ALA A 424 15.69 2.83 2.75
C ALA A 424 14.72 4.01 2.95
N PRO A 425 14.35 4.34 4.20
CA PRO A 425 13.54 5.52 4.47
C PRO A 425 14.23 6.79 3.94
N GLY A 426 13.50 7.62 3.20
CA GLY A 426 14.03 8.86 2.63
C GLY A 426 14.91 8.67 1.39
N TYR A 427 14.87 7.50 0.75
CA TYR A 427 15.72 7.21 -0.43
C TYR A 427 15.49 8.20 -1.58
N GLN A 428 14.24 8.58 -1.84
CA GLN A 428 13.92 9.56 -2.88
C GLN A 428 14.51 10.95 -2.56
N GLU A 429 14.38 11.42 -1.33
CA GLU A 429 14.97 12.68 -0.87
C GLU A 429 16.50 12.63 -0.97
N HIS A 430 17.10 11.47 -0.68
CA HIS A 430 18.53 11.26 -0.84
C HIS A 430 18.98 11.29 -2.31
N LEU A 431 18.21 10.67 -3.21
CA LEU A 431 18.46 10.71 -4.66
C LEU A 431 18.37 12.14 -5.20
N ILE A 432 17.39 12.91 -4.71
CA ILE A 432 17.21 14.31 -5.09
C ILE A 432 18.40 15.10 -4.56
N ALA A 433 18.68 15.07 -3.26
CA ALA A 433 19.72 15.89 -2.63
C ALA A 433 21.16 15.50 -2.99
N GLY A 434 21.41 14.28 -3.48
CA GLY A 434 22.74 13.75 -3.74
C GLY A 434 23.41 14.26 -5.01
N ASP A 435 24.75 14.28 -5.01
CA ASP A 435 25.57 14.76 -6.13
C ASP A 435 25.51 13.90 -7.41
N GLY A 436 24.97 12.67 -7.31
CA GLY A 436 24.83 11.76 -8.46
C GLY A 436 23.71 12.19 -9.40
N TRP A 437 22.45 11.99 -8.99
CA TRP A 437 21.27 12.25 -9.82
C TRP A 437 20.63 13.62 -9.55
N GLY A 438 21.05 14.32 -8.49
CA GLY A 438 20.50 15.62 -8.12
C GLY A 438 20.58 16.64 -9.24
N GLY A 439 21.59 16.58 -10.12
CA GLY A 439 21.70 17.46 -11.28
C GLY A 439 20.52 17.38 -12.26
N SER A 440 19.77 16.26 -12.29
CA SER A 440 18.57 16.08 -13.11
C SER A 440 17.29 16.08 -12.28
N LEU A 441 17.31 15.49 -11.08
CA LEU A 441 16.11 15.34 -10.25
C LEU A 441 15.68 16.62 -9.51
N HIS A 442 16.62 17.51 -9.15
CA HIS A 442 16.27 18.84 -8.58
C HIS A 442 15.55 19.75 -9.58
N CYS A 443 15.53 19.40 -10.87
CA CYS A 443 14.83 20.18 -11.87
C CYS A 443 13.31 20.20 -11.62
N GLY A 444 12.77 19.18 -10.95
CA GLY A 444 11.37 19.09 -10.57
C GLY A 444 10.91 20.08 -9.49
N ASP A 445 11.82 20.60 -8.68
CA ASP A 445 11.47 21.46 -7.54
C ASP A 445 11.32 22.94 -7.90
N ARG A 446 11.68 23.33 -9.12
CA ARG A 446 11.89 24.75 -9.49
C ARG A 446 10.64 25.61 -9.67
N GLY A 447 9.43 25.06 -9.61
CA GLY A 447 8.15 25.78 -9.43
C GLY A 447 8.08 27.22 -9.92
N GLU A 448 7.92 28.18 -9.00
CA GLU A 448 7.83 29.63 -9.29
C GLU A 448 9.12 30.25 -9.82
N GLN A 449 10.23 29.51 -9.77
CA GLN A 449 11.56 29.92 -10.21
C GLN A 449 11.94 29.30 -11.57
N TRP A 450 11.04 28.58 -12.23
CA TRP A 450 11.33 28.04 -13.57
C TRP A 450 11.32 29.17 -14.60
N THR A 451 12.50 29.48 -15.13
CA THR A 451 12.74 30.53 -16.14
C THR A 451 13.07 29.98 -17.52
N GLY A 452 13.12 28.65 -17.66
CA GLY A 452 13.57 28.00 -18.87
C GLY A 452 15.03 28.28 -19.21
N SER A 453 15.91 28.59 -18.25
CA SER A 453 17.36 28.78 -18.46
C SER A 453 18.25 27.77 -17.72
N ALA A 454 17.76 27.21 -16.61
CA ALA A 454 18.41 26.09 -15.90
C ALA A 454 17.94 24.73 -16.44
N CYS A 455 18.62 23.65 -16.04
CA CYS A 455 18.26 22.26 -16.39
C CYS A 455 18.16 22.02 -17.90
N GLN A 456 19.27 22.29 -18.59
CA GLN A 456 19.43 22.08 -20.02
C GLN A 456 20.68 21.24 -20.29
N TRP A 457 20.60 20.38 -21.30
CA TRP A 457 21.69 19.50 -21.71
C TRP A 457 21.75 19.42 -23.24
N GLY A 458 22.94 19.16 -23.78
CA GLY A 458 23.19 19.08 -25.22
C GLY A 458 23.75 20.36 -25.83
N PRO A 459 24.07 20.34 -27.14
CA PRO A 459 24.74 21.42 -27.85
C PRO A 459 23.80 22.62 -28.07
N GLU A 460 24.36 23.82 -28.20
CA GLU A 460 23.56 25.05 -28.29
C GLU A 460 22.76 25.18 -29.59
N ASP A 461 23.30 24.63 -30.68
CA ASP A 461 22.74 24.58 -32.03
C ASP A 461 21.95 23.28 -32.30
N GLY A 462 21.59 22.57 -31.22
CA GLY A 462 20.77 21.37 -31.27
C GLY A 462 19.27 21.65 -31.41
N ALA A 463 18.51 20.63 -31.84
CA ALA A 463 17.05 20.66 -31.85
C ALA A 463 16.51 20.84 -30.42
N GLU A 464 15.68 21.84 -30.21
CA GLU A 464 15.16 22.23 -28.90
C GLU A 464 14.02 21.31 -28.49
N VAL A 465 14.26 20.52 -27.44
CA VAL A 465 13.29 19.57 -26.87
C VAL A 465 12.93 20.00 -25.45
N LEU A 466 11.65 20.27 -25.20
CA LEU A 466 11.15 20.57 -23.87
C LEU A 466 10.45 19.34 -23.29
N VAL A 467 10.89 18.86 -22.12
CA VAL A 467 10.20 17.75 -21.43
C VAL A 467 9.34 18.28 -20.29
N VAL A 468 8.04 18.00 -20.35
CA VAL A 468 7.01 18.43 -19.39
C VAL A 468 6.33 17.22 -18.76
N GLY A 469 5.76 17.41 -17.58
CA GLY A 469 4.97 16.38 -16.90
C GLY A 469 5.15 16.40 -15.39
N ASP A 470 4.75 15.31 -14.73
CA ASP A 470 4.75 15.20 -13.27
C ASP A 470 6.07 14.61 -12.72
N SER A 471 6.00 13.99 -11.54
CA SER A 471 7.13 13.28 -10.94
C SER A 471 7.67 12.17 -11.84
N THR A 472 6.86 11.48 -12.64
CA THR A 472 7.35 10.49 -13.60
C THR A 472 8.15 11.13 -14.73
N GLY A 473 7.75 12.33 -15.16
CA GLY A 473 8.55 13.17 -16.05
C GLY A 473 9.89 13.55 -15.43
N VAL A 474 9.92 13.86 -14.13
CA VAL A 474 11.18 14.15 -13.42
C VAL A 474 12.08 12.91 -13.34
N PHE A 475 11.53 11.74 -13.01
CA PHE A 475 12.30 10.49 -12.91
C PHE A 475 12.75 9.91 -14.26
N THR A 476 12.19 10.38 -15.37
CA THR A 476 12.70 10.09 -16.73
C THR A 476 13.77 11.08 -17.21
N MET A 477 14.02 12.18 -16.48
CA MET A 477 15.05 13.17 -16.84
C MET A 477 16.46 12.61 -16.98
N PRO A 478 16.92 11.63 -16.16
CA PRO A 478 18.21 10.99 -16.39
C PRO A 478 18.36 10.42 -17.80
N GLY A 479 17.32 9.76 -18.33
CA GLY A 479 17.27 9.27 -19.71
C GLY A 479 17.31 10.38 -20.74
N TRP A 480 16.54 11.45 -20.55
CA TRP A 480 16.54 12.60 -21.47
C TRP A 480 17.87 13.36 -21.48
N ARG A 481 18.51 13.49 -20.32
CA ARG A 481 19.88 14.01 -20.20
C ARG A 481 20.86 13.12 -20.96
N ALA A 482 20.79 11.80 -20.80
CA ALA A 482 21.64 10.87 -21.54
C ALA A 482 21.38 10.92 -23.05
N ALA A 483 20.13 11.10 -23.49
CA ALA A 483 19.77 11.29 -24.90
C ALA A 483 20.41 12.55 -25.51
N ALA A 484 20.44 13.66 -24.76
CA ALA A 484 21.07 14.91 -25.17
C ALA A 484 22.61 14.84 -25.22
N LEU A 485 23.20 13.97 -24.39
CA LEU A 485 24.65 13.80 -24.28
C LEU A 485 25.19 12.62 -25.09
N ALA A 486 24.31 11.85 -25.75
CA ALA A 486 24.71 10.70 -26.56
C ALA A 486 25.60 11.14 -27.73
N SER A 487 26.59 10.32 -28.08
CA SER A 487 27.50 10.62 -29.20
C SER A 487 26.74 10.77 -30.52
N GLY A 488 26.98 11.86 -31.24
CA GLY A 488 26.28 12.17 -32.49
C GLY A 488 24.90 12.81 -32.32
N SER A 489 24.38 12.91 -31.09
CA SER A 489 23.12 13.59 -30.79
C SER A 489 23.27 15.09 -30.97
N ARG A 490 22.32 15.71 -31.68
CA ARG A 490 22.14 17.16 -31.75
C ARG A 490 20.91 17.61 -30.97
N LEU A 491 20.52 16.92 -29.91
CA LEU A 491 19.35 17.32 -29.11
C LEU A 491 19.75 18.31 -28.00
N ARG A 492 19.04 19.44 -27.90
CA ARG A 492 19.11 20.35 -26.75
C ARG A 492 17.88 20.16 -25.87
N VAL A 493 18.02 19.35 -24.83
CA VAL A 493 16.92 18.99 -23.92
C VAL A 493 16.82 19.99 -22.78
N ARG A 494 15.60 20.43 -22.47
CA ARG A 494 15.28 21.26 -21.30
C ARG A 494 14.20 20.62 -20.45
N ALA A 495 14.41 20.61 -19.13
CA ALA A 495 13.43 20.10 -18.17
C ALA A 495 12.43 21.19 -17.76
N ALA A 496 11.14 20.84 -17.83
CA ALA A 496 10.02 21.58 -17.27
C ALA A 496 9.03 20.66 -16.52
N ALA A 497 9.32 19.37 -16.40
CA ALA A 497 8.57 18.46 -15.55
C ALA A 497 8.70 18.85 -14.06
N ARG A 498 7.66 18.59 -13.27
CA ARG A 498 7.56 19.02 -11.87
C ARG A 498 6.86 17.98 -10.99
N TYR A 499 7.37 17.75 -9.78
CA TYR A 499 6.75 16.81 -8.85
C TYR A 499 5.28 17.15 -8.57
N GLY A 500 4.42 16.14 -8.67
CA GLY A 500 2.98 16.27 -8.44
C GLY A 500 2.22 17.08 -9.49
N CYS A 501 2.84 17.41 -10.63
CA CYS A 501 2.28 18.31 -11.64
C CYS A 501 2.09 17.71 -13.02
N PRO A 502 1.00 16.97 -13.25
CA PRO A 502 0.75 16.44 -14.58
C PRO A 502 0.52 17.60 -15.55
N PHE A 503 1.11 17.50 -16.74
CA PHE A 503 0.92 18.48 -17.80
C PHE A 503 -0.35 18.12 -18.59
N ILE A 504 -1.50 18.43 -18.00
CA ILE A 504 -2.85 18.17 -18.52
C ILE A 504 -3.77 19.37 -18.26
N ASP A 505 -4.86 19.50 -19.03
CA ASP A 505 -5.87 20.55 -18.88
C ASP A 505 -6.93 20.16 -17.84
N LEU A 506 -6.45 19.85 -16.62
CA LEU A 506 -7.25 19.47 -15.46
C LEU A 506 -6.45 19.68 -14.18
N ARG A 507 -7.06 20.36 -13.20
CA ARG A 507 -6.51 20.46 -11.85
C ARG A 507 -6.90 19.23 -11.05
N LEU A 508 -5.90 18.41 -10.70
CA LEU A 508 -6.13 17.31 -9.76
C LEU A 508 -6.32 17.86 -8.34
N PRO A 509 -7.27 17.34 -7.55
CA PRO A 509 -7.48 17.77 -6.16
C PRO A 509 -6.23 17.60 -5.26
N SER A 510 -5.40 16.62 -5.61
CA SER A 510 -4.13 16.25 -4.96
C SER A 510 -2.94 17.08 -5.42
N ALA A 511 -3.07 17.85 -6.52
CA ALA A 511 -1.97 18.62 -7.06
C ALA A 511 -1.55 19.74 -6.09
N PRO A 512 -0.24 20.00 -5.91
CA PRO A 512 0.22 21.14 -5.13
C PRO A 512 -0.38 22.45 -5.65
N THR A 513 -0.67 23.42 -4.77
CA THR A 513 -1.20 24.74 -5.19
C THR A 513 -0.29 25.46 -6.19
N ALA A 514 1.01 25.23 -6.12
CA ALA A 514 2.01 25.76 -7.04
C ALA A 514 1.95 25.15 -8.46
N CYS A 515 1.05 24.20 -8.71
CA CYS A 515 0.98 23.45 -9.96
C CYS A 515 0.33 24.22 -11.10
N ASP A 516 -0.81 24.85 -10.84
CA ASP A 516 -1.53 25.64 -11.85
C ASP A 516 -0.63 26.74 -12.40
N GLY A 517 0.03 27.49 -11.51
CA GLY A 517 0.98 28.53 -11.92
C GLY A 517 2.18 27.98 -12.70
N HIS A 518 2.61 26.72 -12.48
CA HIS A 518 3.73 26.13 -13.22
C HIS A 518 3.35 25.79 -14.66
N ASN A 519 2.23 25.08 -14.87
CA ASN A 519 1.79 24.72 -16.21
C ASN A 519 1.47 25.97 -17.06
N GLU A 520 0.85 26.98 -16.46
CA GLU A 520 0.59 28.28 -17.12
C GLU A 520 1.89 28.97 -17.55
N ARG A 521 2.93 28.98 -16.70
CA ARG A 521 4.25 29.55 -17.04
C ARG A 521 4.94 28.79 -18.17
N VAL A 522 4.86 27.46 -18.17
CA VAL A 522 5.41 26.64 -19.26
C VAL A 522 4.69 26.95 -20.57
N GLU A 523 3.36 27.04 -20.55
CA GLU A 523 2.57 27.41 -21.73
C GLU A 523 2.87 28.83 -22.23
N GLU A 524 3.11 29.78 -21.33
CA GLU A 524 3.54 31.13 -21.69
C GLU A 524 4.94 31.12 -22.31
N HIS A 525 5.85 30.32 -21.76
CA HIS A 525 7.18 30.17 -22.34
C HIS A 525 7.14 29.60 -23.77
N LEU A 526 6.26 28.64 -24.03
CA LEU A 526 5.99 28.09 -25.37
C LEU A 526 5.45 29.14 -26.36
N ARG A 527 4.91 30.28 -25.89
CA ARG A 527 4.56 31.42 -26.77
C ARG A 527 5.76 32.28 -27.13
N SER A 528 6.77 32.33 -26.25
CA SER A 528 7.95 33.20 -26.39
C SER A 528 9.13 32.52 -27.06
N LYS A 529 9.21 31.19 -26.99
CA LYS A 529 10.27 30.38 -27.59
C LYS A 529 9.65 29.18 -28.30
N ARG A 530 10.04 28.97 -29.55
CA ARG A 530 9.64 27.80 -30.33
C ARG A 530 10.53 26.61 -29.98
N TYR A 531 9.92 25.44 -29.81
CA TYR A 531 10.60 24.17 -29.62
C TYR A 531 10.34 23.25 -30.83
N ASP A 532 11.34 22.46 -31.20
CA ASP A 532 11.21 21.42 -32.22
C ASP A 532 10.31 20.29 -31.73
N ALA A 533 10.40 19.95 -30.44
CA ALA A 533 9.48 19.02 -29.79
C ALA A 533 9.13 19.41 -28.35
N VAL A 534 7.88 19.17 -27.97
CA VAL A 534 7.48 19.07 -26.55
C VAL A 534 7.16 17.62 -26.25
N VAL A 535 7.90 17.06 -25.30
CA VAL A 535 7.71 15.70 -24.81
C VAL A 535 6.87 15.75 -23.54
N ILE A 536 5.70 15.12 -23.55
CA ILE A 536 4.84 14.96 -22.39
C ILE A 536 5.10 13.59 -21.76
N THR A 537 5.54 13.57 -20.50
CA THR A 537 5.71 12.37 -19.69
C THR A 537 4.94 12.52 -18.38
N ASN A 538 3.69 12.07 -18.40
CA ASN A 538 2.82 12.05 -17.23
C ASN A 538 2.67 10.63 -16.69
N ARG A 539 2.34 10.51 -15.41
CA ARG A 539 1.97 9.23 -14.79
C ARG A 539 0.70 8.67 -15.42
N PHE A 540 0.61 7.35 -15.50
CA PHE A 540 -0.64 6.69 -15.85
C PHE A 540 -1.69 6.93 -14.77
N TRP A 541 -2.97 6.96 -15.19
CA TRP A 541 -4.08 6.91 -14.26
C TRP A 541 -4.18 5.52 -13.62
N VAL A 542 -4.35 5.46 -12.30
CA VAL A 542 -4.47 4.19 -11.58
C VAL A 542 -5.64 4.30 -10.59
N SER A 543 -6.60 3.37 -10.68
CA SER A 543 -7.83 3.43 -9.87
C SER A 543 -7.61 3.31 -8.37
N SER A 544 -6.51 2.67 -7.96
CA SER A 544 -6.12 2.53 -6.55
C SER A 544 -5.35 3.74 -6.02
N ASP A 545 -5.06 4.72 -6.86
CA ASP A 545 -4.32 5.90 -6.46
C ASP A 545 -5.24 6.89 -5.74
N THR A 546 -4.94 7.15 -4.47
CA THR A 546 -5.70 8.07 -3.63
C THR A 546 -5.71 9.49 -4.17
N ASP A 547 -4.69 9.88 -4.94
CA ASP A 547 -4.57 11.20 -5.56
C ASP A 547 -5.48 11.38 -6.77
N MET A 548 -6.02 10.27 -7.31
CA MET A 548 -6.90 10.24 -8.49
C MET A 548 -8.30 9.72 -8.17
N LYS A 549 -8.62 9.47 -6.89
CA LYS A 549 -9.89 8.86 -6.45
C LYS A 549 -11.16 9.57 -6.95
N ASP A 550 -11.08 10.88 -7.17
CA ASP A 550 -12.20 11.74 -7.57
C ASP A 550 -12.18 12.07 -9.07
N VAL A 551 -11.21 11.54 -9.83
CA VAL A 551 -11.05 11.79 -11.27
C VAL A 551 -11.14 10.46 -12.01
N SER A 552 -12.02 10.37 -13.00
CA SER A 552 -12.14 9.15 -13.80
C SER A 552 -10.98 9.00 -14.80
N GLU A 553 -10.64 7.77 -15.20
CA GLU A 553 -9.68 7.51 -16.28
C GLU A 553 -10.04 8.28 -17.56
N GLN A 554 -11.34 8.36 -17.85
CA GLN A 554 -11.86 9.09 -19.00
C GLN A 554 -11.56 10.58 -18.91
N GLU A 555 -11.89 11.20 -17.77
CA GLU A 555 -11.66 12.62 -17.52
C GLU A 555 -10.17 13.00 -17.57
N TYR A 556 -9.30 12.13 -17.03
CA TYR A 556 -7.84 12.31 -17.12
C TYR A 556 -7.37 12.28 -18.58
N GLY A 557 -7.85 11.32 -19.37
CA GLY A 557 -7.54 11.22 -20.79
C GLY A 557 -8.06 12.40 -21.61
N ASP A 558 -9.30 12.86 -21.36
CA ASP A 558 -9.89 14.04 -22.00
C ASP A 558 -9.05 15.30 -21.71
N ALA A 559 -8.52 15.42 -20.50
CA ALA A 559 -7.67 16.53 -20.10
C ALA A 559 -6.32 16.55 -20.82
N LEU A 560 -5.72 15.38 -21.03
CA LEU A 560 -4.48 15.26 -21.82
C LEU A 560 -4.73 15.61 -23.30
N GLU A 561 -5.84 15.13 -23.88
CA GLU A 561 -6.24 15.46 -25.25
C GLU A 561 -6.38 16.97 -25.46
N ARG A 562 -7.08 17.66 -24.55
CA ARG A 562 -7.22 19.12 -24.59
C ARG A 562 -5.87 19.82 -24.45
N GLN A 563 -5.01 19.34 -23.56
CA GLN A 563 -3.69 19.93 -23.36
C GLN A 563 -2.81 19.82 -24.61
N ILE A 564 -2.79 18.65 -25.26
CA ILE A 564 -2.07 18.45 -26.53
C ILE A 564 -2.61 19.40 -27.60
N ALA A 565 -3.93 19.50 -27.74
CA ALA A 565 -4.56 20.41 -28.70
C ALA A 565 -4.18 21.89 -28.45
N LYS A 566 -4.07 22.30 -27.19
CA LYS A 566 -3.75 23.68 -26.78
C LYS A 566 -2.34 24.14 -27.19
N ILE A 567 -1.37 23.23 -27.24
CA ILE A 567 0.04 23.55 -27.53
C ILE A 567 0.50 23.18 -28.94
N ARG A 568 -0.23 22.32 -29.65
CA ARG A 568 0.19 21.73 -30.94
C ARG A 568 0.62 22.78 -31.97
N ASP A 569 -0.13 23.86 -32.11
CA ASP A 569 0.15 24.89 -33.14
C ASP A 569 1.34 25.80 -32.79
N ARG A 570 1.96 25.62 -31.62
CA ARG A 570 3.05 26.46 -31.12
C ARG A 570 4.42 25.78 -31.15
N VAL A 571 4.47 24.50 -31.46
CA VAL A 571 5.67 23.65 -31.39
C VAL A 571 5.84 22.85 -32.68
N GLY A 572 7.03 22.34 -32.96
CA GLY A 572 7.26 21.51 -34.15
C GLY A 572 6.44 20.21 -34.10
N THR A 573 6.57 19.47 -33.01
CA THR A 573 5.76 18.29 -32.73
C THR A 573 5.47 18.13 -31.23
N VAL A 574 4.35 17.51 -30.88
CA VAL A 574 4.04 17.10 -29.50
C VAL A 574 4.20 15.60 -29.44
N VAL A 575 5.19 15.14 -28.68
CA VAL A 575 5.48 13.72 -28.48
C VAL A 575 4.96 13.33 -27.11
N VAL A 576 4.24 12.22 -27.01
CA VAL A 576 3.99 11.60 -25.71
C VAL A 576 4.99 10.48 -25.50
N ALA A 577 5.75 10.54 -24.41
CA ALA A 577 6.71 9.53 -24.03
C ALA A 577 6.28 8.95 -22.68
N PRO A 578 5.50 7.86 -22.67
CA PRO A 578 4.97 7.30 -21.44
C PRO A 578 6.10 6.80 -20.54
N PRO A 579 5.99 6.92 -19.20
CA PRO A 579 6.96 6.35 -18.28
C PRO A 579 6.85 4.81 -18.29
N PRO A 580 7.76 4.09 -17.61
CA PRO A 580 7.58 2.66 -17.38
C PRO A 580 6.20 2.39 -16.73
N PRO A 581 5.43 1.40 -17.22
CA PRO A 581 4.14 1.08 -16.63
C PRO A 581 4.23 0.74 -15.14
N PRO A 582 3.25 1.19 -14.32
CA PRO A 582 3.27 0.94 -12.89
C PRO A 582 3.23 -0.55 -12.61
N GLY A 583 3.87 -0.95 -11.51
CA GLY A 583 4.00 -2.34 -11.12
C GLY A 583 4.15 -2.52 -9.61
N PRO A 584 4.38 -3.75 -9.14
CA PRO A 584 4.64 -3.99 -7.73
C PRO A 584 5.84 -3.15 -7.23
N PRO A 585 5.82 -2.62 -5.99
CA PRO A 585 6.98 -1.92 -5.45
C PRO A 585 8.18 -2.87 -5.40
N LEU A 586 9.27 -2.52 -6.09
CA LEU A 586 10.39 -3.45 -6.26
C LEU A 586 11.11 -3.74 -4.93
N ALA A 587 11.06 -2.85 -3.94
CA ALA A 587 11.54 -3.15 -2.59
C ALA A 587 10.91 -4.42 -1.99
N THR A 588 9.62 -4.67 -2.26
CA THR A 588 8.90 -5.87 -1.79
C THR A 588 9.23 -7.12 -2.61
N CYS A 589 9.80 -6.93 -3.80
CA CYS A 589 10.16 -8.01 -4.73
C CYS A 589 11.42 -8.77 -4.33
N LYS A 590 12.22 -8.29 -3.37
CA LYS A 590 13.35 -9.03 -2.80
C LYS A 590 12.96 -10.43 -2.32
N SER A 591 11.71 -10.57 -1.84
CA SER A 591 11.18 -11.84 -1.34
C SER A 591 10.75 -12.79 -2.46
N SER A 592 10.49 -12.26 -3.66
CA SER A 592 10.17 -13.03 -4.86
C SER A 592 11.43 -13.72 -5.38
N GLY A 593 11.35 -15.01 -5.70
CA GLY A 593 12.51 -15.77 -6.17
C GLY A 593 12.88 -15.47 -7.63
N HIS A 594 12.01 -14.78 -8.39
CA HIS A 594 12.13 -14.65 -9.83
C HIS A 594 11.77 -13.22 -10.30
N PRO A 595 12.67 -12.48 -10.98
CA PRO A 595 12.43 -11.12 -11.47
C PRO A 595 11.13 -10.92 -12.27
N LEU A 596 10.77 -11.88 -13.11
CA LEU A 596 9.52 -11.87 -13.88
C LEU A 596 8.25 -11.74 -13.00
N ASP A 597 8.30 -12.20 -11.74
CA ASP A 597 7.16 -12.10 -10.82
C ASP A 597 6.85 -10.64 -10.42
N CYS A 598 7.78 -9.73 -10.71
CA CYS A 598 7.69 -8.30 -10.46
C CYS A 598 7.70 -7.45 -11.74
N ALA A 599 7.56 -8.09 -12.90
CA ALA A 599 7.38 -7.40 -14.17
C ALA A 599 6.01 -6.69 -14.21
N SER A 600 5.97 -5.52 -14.85
CA SER A 600 4.72 -4.84 -15.19
C SER A 600 4.17 -5.37 -16.51
N LYS A 601 2.86 -5.20 -16.74
CA LYS A 601 2.22 -5.56 -18.01
C LYS A 601 1.59 -4.35 -18.67
N LEU A 602 1.74 -4.22 -19.99
CA LEU A 602 1.11 -3.15 -20.76
C LEU A 602 -0.42 -3.28 -20.79
N GLU A 603 -0.96 -4.49 -20.70
CA GLU A 603 -2.41 -4.75 -20.64
C GLU A 603 -3.11 -3.91 -19.55
N ASN A 604 -2.41 -3.63 -18.44
CA ASN A 604 -2.94 -2.82 -17.34
C ASN A 604 -3.18 -1.35 -17.72
N VAL A 605 -2.48 -0.83 -18.73
CA VAL A 605 -2.52 0.59 -19.17
C VAL A 605 -2.87 0.76 -20.64
N ASP A 606 -3.11 -0.34 -21.36
CA ASP A 606 -3.31 -0.39 -22.82
C ASP A 606 -4.48 0.49 -23.30
N ARG A 607 -5.54 0.61 -22.48
CA ARG A 607 -6.64 1.54 -22.75
C ARG A 607 -6.18 3.00 -22.80
N GLN A 608 -5.36 3.41 -21.84
CA GLN A 608 -4.80 4.77 -21.78
C GLN A 608 -3.84 5.00 -22.94
N LEU A 609 -3.02 4.01 -23.27
CA LEU A 609 -2.07 4.11 -24.39
C LEU A 609 -2.75 4.28 -25.75
N ARG A 610 -3.81 3.52 -26.03
CA ARG A 610 -4.62 3.74 -27.25
C ARG A 610 -5.15 5.16 -27.34
N ARG A 611 -5.59 5.71 -26.21
CA ARG A 611 -6.13 7.06 -26.14
C ARG A 611 -5.06 8.12 -26.38
N VAL A 612 -3.92 7.98 -25.72
CA VAL A 612 -2.73 8.81 -25.91
C VAL A 612 -2.29 8.83 -27.38
N ARG A 613 -2.24 7.67 -28.05
CA ARG A 613 -1.89 7.59 -29.48
C ARG A 613 -2.85 8.40 -30.36
N SER A 614 -4.15 8.27 -30.11
CA SER A 614 -5.17 9.06 -30.81
C SER A 614 -4.98 10.56 -30.56
N ALA A 615 -4.74 10.95 -29.29
CA ALA A 615 -4.55 12.34 -28.89
C ALA A 615 -3.32 12.98 -29.54
N ALA A 616 -2.21 12.25 -29.60
CA ALA A 616 -0.93 12.72 -30.10
C ALA A 616 -0.76 12.58 -31.63
N ASN A 617 -1.80 12.21 -32.39
CA ASN A 617 -1.70 11.93 -33.83
C ASN A 617 -0.59 10.91 -34.15
N ASN A 618 -0.53 9.83 -33.36
CA ASN A 618 0.50 8.78 -33.40
C ASN A 618 1.94 9.24 -33.12
N GLN A 619 2.15 10.46 -32.60
CA GLN A 619 3.45 10.93 -32.11
C GLN A 619 3.69 10.43 -30.68
N VAL A 620 3.88 9.11 -30.54
CA VAL A 620 4.09 8.44 -29.25
C VAL A 620 5.35 7.59 -29.33
N ILE A 621 6.19 7.66 -28.30
CA ILE A 621 7.31 6.72 -28.17
C ILE A 621 6.79 5.42 -27.56
N GLU A 622 6.94 4.33 -28.30
CA GLU A 622 6.40 3.03 -27.95
C GLU A 622 7.11 2.42 -26.73
N GLU A 623 6.34 1.90 -25.76
CA GLU A 623 6.90 1.32 -24.53
C GLU A 623 7.71 0.07 -24.83
N ASN A 624 7.35 -0.67 -25.88
CA ASN A 624 8.11 -1.84 -26.32
C ASN A 624 9.49 -1.49 -26.90
N GLU A 625 9.78 -0.20 -27.13
CA GLU A 625 11.11 0.26 -27.51
C GLU A 625 11.94 0.76 -26.33
N LEU A 626 11.27 1.17 -25.25
CA LEU A 626 11.92 1.80 -24.10
C LEU A 626 11.93 0.91 -22.86
N TRP A 627 10.78 0.38 -22.47
CA TRP A 627 10.55 -0.17 -21.13
C TRP A 627 10.13 -1.63 -21.14
N CYS A 628 9.57 -2.12 -22.24
CA CYS A 628 8.89 -3.40 -22.32
C CYS A 628 9.34 -4.20 -23.53
N LEU A 629 9.03 -5.49 -23.53
CA LEU A 629 9.17 -6.36 -24.69
C LEU A 629 7.92 -7.22 -24.78
N ALA A 630 7.25 -7.16 -25.94
CA ALA A 630 6.03 -7.91 -26.23
C ALA A 630 4.93 -7.78 -25.14
N GLY A 631 4.69 -6.57 -24.62
CA GLY A 631 3.65 -6.38 -23.63
C GLY A 631 4.08 -6.55 -22.17
N VAL A 632 5.32 -7.00 -21.91
CA VAL A 632 5.83 -7.26 -20.56
C VAL A 632 7.05 -6.39 -20.28
N CYS A 633 7.04 -5.68 -19.16
CA CYS A 633 8.07 -4.72 -18.77
C CYS A 633 8.88 -5.30 -17.61
N PRO A 634 10.15 -5.66 -17.82
CA PRO A 634 10.92 -6.38 -16.81
C PRO A 634 11.13 -5.54 -15.55
N ALA A 635 11.22 -6.23 -14.41
CA ALA A 635 11.54 -5.60 -13.13
C ALA A 635 12.97 -5.06 -13.08
N LEU A 636 13.86 -5.58 -13.94
CA LEU A 636 15.24 -5.14 -14.07
C LEU A 636 15.72 -5.18 -15.53
N SER A 637 16.74 -4.42 -15.88
CA SER A 637 17.42 -4.51 -17.17
C SER A 637 18.90 -4.20 -16.98
N GLY A 638 19.81 -5.05 -17.46
CA GLY A 638 21.25 -4.83 -17.33
C GLY A 638 21.73 -4.62 -15.89
N GLY A 639 21.16 -5.35 -14.92
CA GLY A 639 21.49 -5.20 -13.49
C GLY A 639 20.86 -3.98 -12.80
N GLN A 640 20.01 -3.22 -13.49
CA GLN A 640 19.36 -2.04 -12.94
C GLN A 640 17.90 -2.33 -12.65
N LEU A 641 17.42 -2.01 -11.44
CA LEU A 641 15.99 -2.08 -11.11
C LEU A 641 15.21 -1.09 -11.98
N SER A 642 14.08 -1.50 -12.54
CA SER A 642 13.30 -0.65 -13.45
C SER A 642 12.65 0.55 -12.76
N ARG A 643 12.31 0.41 -11.48
CA ARG A 643 11.60 1.40 -10.66
C ARG A 643 12.13 1.45 -9.23
N ILE A 644 11.94 2.58 -8.57
CA ILE A 644 12.22 2.74 -7.14
C ILE A 644 10.98 2.50 -6.28
N ASP A 645 9.79 2.66 -6.85
CA ASP A 645 8.52 2.38 -6.18
C ASP A 645 7.52 1.79 -7.19
N VAL A 646 6.22 2.00 -6.96
CA VAL A 646 5.14 1.54 -7.84
C VAL A 646 5.17 2.25 -9.20
N THR A 647 5.67 3.48 -9.26
CA THR A 647 5.41 4.44 -10.34
C THR A 647 6.69 5.05 -10.94
N HIS A 648 7.69 5.38 -10.12
CA HIS A 648 8.87 6.12 -10.55
C HIS A 648 9.97 5.20 -11.08
N ALA A 649 10.45 5.51 -12.30
CA ALA A 649 11.61 4.85 -12.88
C ALA A 649 12.84 5.02 -11.98
N SER A 650 13.71 4.00 -11.90
CA SER A 650 15.01 4.24 -11.26
C SER A 650 15.87 5.14 -12.14
N PRO A 651 16.70 6.02 -11.54
CA PRO A 651 17.56 6.90 -12.33
C PRO A 651 18.53 6.15 -13.25
N THR A 652 19.08 5.00 -12.80
CA THR A 652 19.98 4.16 -13.60
C THR A 652 19.26 3.55 -14.80
N PHE A 653 18.08 2.97 -14.59
CA PHE A 653 17.26 2.40 -15.66
C PHE A 653 16.77 3.44 -16.67
N SER A 654 16.45 4.64 -16.16
CA SER A 654 16.10 5.82 -16.95
C SER A 654 17.26 6.28 -17.82
N GLU A 655 18.46 6.47 -17.23
CA GLU A 655 19.66 6.86 -17.96
C GLU A 655 20.01 5.87 -19.08
N ALA A 656 19.92 4.57 -18.80
CA ALA A 656 20.18 3.51 -19.77
C ALA A 656 19.22 3.50 -20.97
N ALA A 657 18.07 4.17 -20.88
CA ALA A 657 17.15 4.33 -22.00
C ALA A 657 17.52 5.51 -22.92
N GLY A 658 18.47 6.37 -22.55
CA GLY A 658 18.82 7.59 -23.28
C GLY A 658 19.08 7.43 -24.78
N PRO A 659 19.94 6.50 -25.22
CA PRO A 659 20.16 6.25 -26.65
C PRO A 659 18.88 5.84 -27.39
N ALA A 660 18.01 5.04 -26.76
CA ALA A 660 16.74 4.63 -27.35
C ALA A 660 15.74 5.80 -27.43
N LEU A 661 15.74 6.69 -26.43
CA LEU A 661 14.93 7.92 -26.43
C LEU A 661 15.35 8.87 -27.56
N ALA A 662 16.66 9.08 -27.76
CA ALA A 662 17.18 9.91 -28.85
C ALA A 662 16.75 9.37 -30.23
N ARG A 663 16.98 8.07 -30.46
CA ARG A 663 16.56 7.39 -31.71
C ARG A 663 15.05 7.49 -31.95
N ALA A 664 14.25 7.27 -30.90
CA ALA A 664 12.80 7.31 -31.03
C ALA A 664 12.30 8.71 -31.40
N LEU A 665 12.91 9.77 -30.86
CA LEU A 665 12.61 11.15 -31.30
C LEU A 665 13.00 11.39 -32.77
N GLY A 666 14.16 10.89 -33.20
CA GLY A 666 14.58 10.94 -34.60
C GLY A 666 13.58 10.27 -35.55
N ALA A 667 13.10 9.08 -35.18
CA ALA A 667 12.09 8.35 -35.95
C ALA A 667 10.74 9.08 -36.05
N LEU A 668 10.43 9.95 -35.08
CA LEU A 668 9.26 10.82 -35.07
C LEU A 668 9.47 12.14 -35.83
N GLY A 669 10.63 12.32 -36.49
CA GLY A 669 10.93 13.48 -37.32
C GLY A 669 11.51 14.68 -36.56
N VAL A 670 11.94 14.49 -35.31
CA VAL A 670 12.71 15.51 -34.58
C VAL A 670 14.17 15.41 -35.02
N PRO A 671 14.81 16.48 -35.52
CA PRO A 671 16.17 16.41 -36.03
C PRO A 671 17.16 15.96 -34.93
N ASP A 672 17.68 14.74 -35.03
CA ASP A 672 18.62 14.15 -34.07
C ASP A 672 20.03 13.97 -34.64
N SER A 673 20.14 13.99 -35.98
CA SER A 673 21.36 13.78 -36.77
C SER A 673 21.36 14.71 -37.98
N GLY A 674 22.54 15.28 -38.31
CA GLY A 674 22.66 16.27 -39.38
C GLY A 674 22.37 15.70 -40.77
N SER A 675 21.14 15.87 -41.25
CA SER A 675 20.80 15.78 -42.67
C SER A 675 20.54 17.21 -43.16
N PRO A 676 21.19 17.70 -44.23
CA PRO A 676 20.86 19.01 -44.78
C PRO A 676 19.44 18.97 -45.34
N SER A 677 18.68 20.03 -45.09
CA SER A 677 17.40 20.30 -45.75
C SER A 677 17.54 20.11 -47.27
N SER A 678 16.86 19.13 -47.84
CA SER A 678 16.67 19.03 -49.29
C SER A 678 15.77 20.19 -49.72
N GLY A 679 16.38 21.30 -50.10
CA GLY A 679 15.68 22.52 -50.48
C GLY A 679 16.60 23.54 -51.11
N ASP A 680 17.20 23.19 -52.25
CA ASP A 680 17.38 24.10 -53.40
C ASP A 680 18.06 23.33 -54.54
N ALA A 681 17.24 22.79 -55.44
CA ALA A 681 17.70 22.44 -56.78
C ALA A 681 17.72 23.73 -57.61
N GLY A 682 18.78 24.51 -57.46
CA GLY A 682 19.12 25.59 -58.40
C GLY A 682 19.65 24.98 -59.70
N GLU A 683 19.03 25.37 -60.81
CA GLU A 683 19.43 25.00 -62.18
C GLU A 683 20.93 25.31 -62.45
N PRO A 684 21.63 24.49 -63.25
CA PRO A 684 23.01 24.76 -63.63
C PRO A 684 23.04 25.82 -64.75
N GLY A 685 23.46 27.03 -64.40
CA GLY A 685 23.84 28.08 -65.34
C GLY A 685 25.23 27.82 -65.92
N ASP A 686 25.25 27.60 -67.23
CA ASP A 686 26.41 27.49 -68.13
C ASP A 686 27.21 28.81 -68.19
N ALA A 687 28.53 28.78 -68.01
CA ALA A 687 29.50 29.73 -68.59
C ALA A 687 30.96 29.49 -68.12
N SER A 688 31.74 28.86 -69.01
CA SER A 688 33.08 29.28 -69.48
C SER A 688 34.24 29.56 -68.50
N GLU A 689 35.29 28.75 -68.65
CA GLU A 689 36.69 29.04 -68.31
C GLU A 689 37.22 30.35 -68.93
N PRO A 690 38.36 30.87 -68.45
CA PRO A 690 39.60 30.52 -69.14
C PRO A 690 40.82 30.25 -68.23
N GLY A 691 41.81 29.59 -68.86
CA GLY A 691 43.14 29.14 -68.41
C GLY A 691 43.89 29.99 -67.37
N GLY A 692 44.82 29.44 -66.59
CA GLY A 692 45.81 28.43 -66.94
C GLY A 692 47.18 29.10 -66.97
N GLU A 693 47.97 29.01 -65.89
CA GLU A 693 49.44 29.00 -65.93
C GLU A 693 50.04 28.55 -64.57
N PRO A 694 51.08 27.68 -64.55
CA PRO A 694 51.71 27.19 -63.32
C PRO A 694 53.13 27.76 -63.08
N ALA A 695 53.65 27.51 -61.86
CA ALA A 695 55.03 27.71 -61.36
C ALA A 695 55.39 29.19 -61.07
N ASP A 696 56.10 29.56 -59.99
CA ASP A 696 57.39 29.02 -59.61
C ASP A 696 57.78 29.36 -58.15
N ALA A 697 58.79 28.65 -57.65
CA ALA A 697 59.35 28.77 -56.32
C ALA A 697 60.17 30.07 -56.10
N ARG A 698 60.09 30.62 -54.87
CA ARG A 698 61.22 31.12 -54.07
C ARG A 698 60.84 31.35 -52.63
#